data_AF-A0A6B3QZ84-F1
#
_entry.id   AF-A0A6B3QZ84-F1
#
_cell.length_a   1.000
_cell.length_b   1.000
_cell.length_c   1.000
_cell.angle_alpha   90.00
_cell.angle_beta   90.00
_cell.angle_gamma   90.00
#
_symmetry.space_group_name_H-M   'P 1'
#
loop_
_entity.id
_entity.type
_entity.pdbx_description
1 polymer ?
#
loop_
_entity_poly.entity_id
_entity_poly.type
_entity_poly.pdbx_seq_one_letter_code
_entity_poly.pdbx_strand_id
1 'polypeptide(L)'
;MIFIKTFFTFSLFCVFVSMQGQFFVSDGTQVSIKGQTNLYADIELVNKGEIIFDPVATGGLYIDAGLDNSTGNLTLNDAILHLGSNTTRADGDQNLIFGDNDTIKFVELAKNSGTYTVTGGLLNITNTFTSNSGTLEAGDKIVLKSTSIQNTALVPESNAGVVNNIRVERFIPAKRGWRMMASPVATEESILKNWQQNGLNPGETGYRPNVGTHITGGTEINGFDQSGTNFPSMYTFNVSNQQWAAIDNTNALKLLNFEPYLILIRGDRSINLQINDTAETETTLEQTGALHIGMKSNTFNAPSNGSFIAIANPYQAPVDMNQVIGASNIYFKNQLWIWIQTDFTSGQYVNISNLADPQPSVTGSNVTEDIQPGQSVFIQTQDDVSGDVSITFNEANKVGQGSLTETFSVETNAASTPDGFLRIGLYNVDSTPFTDVAYDGVIVRFDNQYNNYVDDYDGMKLFNAEESLAITLEDTFLSVNNRKTPSQLDEVINLSVFNLAEDEYVFSIELEGLSSLPDGIMLWDKYLDNYTTLNDQDLINFSVDALVPESIAEDRFALVFENSTLSIEDQFSSNINVYPNPVINDYLTIQFSEGIQNTKTEVEIFSINGVLLKKETYENTGKTLKLTNLNFSSGVYILKIKQGNITNTFKIVKK
;
A
#
# COMPACT_ATOMS: atom_id res chain seq x y z
N MET A 1 58.89 31.64 -27.15
CA MET A 1 58.74 30.18 -27.24
C MET A 1 57.25 29.90 -27.22
N ILE A 2 56.69 29.60 -28.38
CA ILE A 2 55.24 29.45 -28.60
C ILE A 2 54.86 28.06 -28.10
N PHE A 3 54.05 27.98 -27.05
CA PHE A 3 53.39 26.74 -26.65
C PHE A 3 52.24 26.48 -27.64
N ILE A 4 52.51 25.66 -28.66
CA ILE A 4 51.46 25.08 -29.49
C ILE A 4 50.87 23.93 -28.66
N LYS A 5 49.71 24.16 -28.03
CA LYS A 5 48.81 23.07 -27.64
C LYS A 5 48.23 22.51 -28.93
N THR A 6 48.87 21.50 -29.49
CA THR A 6 48.34 20.79 -30.66
C THR A 6 47.16 19.94 -30.20
N PHE A 7 45.94 20.42 -30.43
CA PHE A 7 44.74 19.57 -30.43
C PHE A 7 44.83 18.65 -31.65
N PHE A 8 45.24 17.40 -31.46
CA PHE A 8 45.05 16.36 -32.47
C PHE A 8 43.64 15.79 -32.31
N THR A 9 42.69 16.26 -33.13
CA THR A 9 41.41 15.55 -33.29
C THR A 9 41.65 14.41 -34.28
N PHE A 10 41.81 13.19 -33.76
CA PHE A 10 41.85 11.99 -34.59
C PHE A 10 40.44 11.42 -34.71
N SER A 11 39.72 11.77 -35.78
CA SER A 11 38.42 11.17 -36.07
C SER A 11 38.63 9.78 -36.67
N LEU A 12 38.64 8.75 -35.82
CA LEU A 12 38.68 7.36 -36.27
C LEU A 12 37.24 6.84 -36.44
N PHE A 13 36.77 6.68 -37.68
CA PHE A 13 35.53 5.97 -37.99
C PHE A 13 35.81 4.46 -37.97
N CYS A 14 35.60 3.80 -36.83
CA CYS A 14 35.67 2.34 -36.73
C CYS A 14 34.29 1.79 -36.35
N VAL A 15 33.76 0.90 -37.18
CA VAL A 15 32.43 0.29 -37.00
C VAL A 15 32.47 -0.90 -36.02
N PHE A 16 33.66 -1.44 -35.71
CA PHE A 16 33.91 -2.42 -34.64
C PHE A 16 35.37 -2.28 -34.16
N VAL A 17 35.60 -2.13 -32.85
CA VAL A 17 36.95 -2.14 -32.26
C VAL A 17 37.03 -3.27 -31.23
N SER A 18 37.63 -4.40 -31.60
CA SER A 18 38.23 -5.32 -30.62
C SER A 18 39.70 -4.95 -30.50
N MET A 19 40.10 -4.24 -29.43
CA MET A 19 41.51 -3.93 -29.20
C MET A 19 42.21 -5.14 -28.60
N GLN A 20 43.14 -5.76 -29.34
CA GLN A 20 43.98 -6.85 -28.82
C GLN A 20 45.19 -6.34 -28.01
N GLY A 21 45.28 -5.02 -27.78
CA GLY A 21 46.29 -4.37 -26.94
C GLY A 21 45.62 -3.58 -25.82
N GLN A 22 46.36 -3.28 -24.75
CA GLN A 22 45.86 -2.47 -23.63
C GLN A 22 45.25 -1.17 -24.13
N PHE A 23 44.00 -0.89 -23.78
CA PHE A 23 43.37 0.37 -24.14
C PHE A 23 43.75 1.41 -23.08
N PHE A 24 44.74 2.24 -23.41
CA PHE A 24 45.26 3.29 -22.54
C PHE A 24 44.81 4.67 -23.04
N VAL A 25 44.07 5.40 -22.20
CA VAL A 25 43.68 6.79 -22.44
C VAL A 25 44.56 7.71 -21.61
N SER A 26 45.41 8.50 -22.27
CA SER A 26 46.32 9.43 -21.58
C SER A 26 45.60 10.62 -20.95
N ASP A 27 46.22 11.20 -19.92
CA ASP A 27 45.79 12.48 -19.35
C ASP A 27 45.68 13.57 -20.44
N GLY A 28 44.63 14.40 -20.34
CA GLY A 28 44.26 15.41 -21.33
C GLY A 28 43.70 14.86 -22.65
N THR A 29 43.46 13.53 -22.76
CA THR A 29 42.85 12.90 -23.94
C THR A 29 41.37 12.63 -23.71
N GLN A 30 40.54 12.94 -24.70
CA GLN A 30 39.12 12.62 -24.69
C GLN A 30 38.81 11.59 -25.79
N VAL A 31 38.10 10.53 -25.42
CA VAL A 31 37.54 9.53 -26.34
C VAL A 31 36.02 9.68 -26.32
N SER A 32 35.46 10.08 -27.46
CA SER A 32 34.00 10.22 -27.62
C SER A 32 33.41 9.09 -28.44
N ILE A 33 32.43 8.38 -27.88
CA ILE A 33 31.69 7.29 -28.51
C ILE A 33 30.30 7.80 -28.89
N LYS A 34 29.89 7.61 -30.15
CA LYS A 34 28.60 8.06 -30.67
C LYS A 34 27.79 6.91 -31.25
N GLY A 35 26.46 7.06 -31.26
CA GLY A 35 25.53 6.09 -31.82
C GLY A 35 25.49 4.77 -31.06
N GLN A 36 25.19 3.67 -31.73
CA GLN A 36 25.04 2.35 -31.11
C GLN A 36 26.37 1.59 -30.95
N THR A 37 27.48 2.31 -30.84
CA THR A 37 28.82 1.72 -30.88
C THR A 37 29.19 1.15 -29.52
N ASN A 38 29.61 -0.12 -29.49
CA ASN A 38 30.18 -0.76 -28.31
C ASN A 38 31.70 -0.55 -28.26
N LEU A 39 32.23 -0.30 -27.06
CA LEU A 39 33.66 -0.24 -26.80
C LEU A 39 34.05 -1.45 -25.96
N TYR A 40 34.97 -2.27 -26.47
CA TYR A 40 35.44 -3.49 -25.79
C TYR A 40 36.88 -3.36 -25.31
N ALA A 41 37.12 -3.73 -24.05
CA ALA A 41 38.43 -3.82 -23.44
C ALA A 41 38.75 -5.28 -23.04
N ASP A 42 39.49 -5.97 -23.91
CA ASP A 42 39.90 -7.39 -23.74
C ASP A 42 41.17 -7.56 -22.91
N ILE A 43 41.86 -6.45 -22.71
CA ILE A 43 43.00 -6.28 -21.82
C ILE A 43 42.64 -5.07 -20.95
N GLU A 44 43.20 -5.01 -19.74
CA GLU A 44 42.94 -3.96 -18.76
C GLU A 44 42.78 -2.57 -19.39
N LEU A 45 41.62 -1.95 -19.19
CA LEU A 45 41.38 -0.56 -19.59
C LEU A 45 42.04 0.35 -18.56
N VAL A 46 42.99 1.16 -18.99
CA VAL A 46 43.61 2.18 -18.14
C VAL A 46 43.19 3.56 -18.64
N ASN A 47 42.27 4.19 -17.93
CA ASN A 47 41.78 5.52 -18.23
C ASN A 47 42.41 6.56 -17.31
N LYS A 48 43.22 7.45 -17.89
CA LYS A 48 43.75 8.65 -17.23
C LYS A 48 43.21 9.94 -17.85
N GLY A 49 42.38 9.85 -18.88
CA GLY A 49 41.76 10.98 -19.56
C GLY A 49 40.25 10.96 -19.37
N GLU A 50 39.49 11.18 -20.45
CA GLU A 50 38.03 11.18 -20.44
C GLU A 50 37.49 10.20 -21.48
N ILE A 51 36.58 9.33 -21.08
CA ILE A 51 35.76 8.51 -21.99
C ILE A 51 34.33 8.97 -21.85
N ILE A 52 33.74 9.43 -22.95
CA ILE A 52 32.39 9.97 -23.00
C ILE A 52 31.56 9.27 -24.07
N PHE A 53 30.40 8.75 -23.69
CA PHE A 53 29.37 8.29 -24.63
C PHE A 53 28.38 9.43 -24.85
N ASP A 54 27.99 9.72 -26.09
CA ASP A 54 26.97 10.74 -26.35
C ASP A 54 25.63 10.36 -25.67
N PRO A 55 24.78 11.33 -25.26
CA PRO A 55 23.50 11.04 -24.60
C PRO A 55 22.51 10.18 -25.39
N VAL A 56 22.68 10.08 -26.71
CA VAL A 56 21.85 9.26 -27.61
C VAL A 56 22.51 7.92 -27.95
N ALA A 57 23.66 7.62 -27.35
CA ALA A 57 24.34 6.35 -27.56
C ALA A 57 23.60 5.23 -26.82
N THR A 58 23.27 4.15 -27.54
CA THR A 58 22.65 2.95 -26.98
C THR A 58 23.60 1.75 -26.99
N GLY A 59 24.90 1.98 -27.22
CA GLY A 59 25.94 0.98 -27.06
C GLY A 59 26.38 0.85 -25.59
N GLY A 60 27.43 0.07 -25.34
CA GLY A 60 27.98 -0.15 -24.00
C GLY A 60 29.51 -0.16 -23.95
N LEU A 61 30.04 0.05 -22.75
CA LEU A 61 31.45 -0.16 -22.42
C LEU A 61 31.61 -1.55 -21.80
N TYR A 62 32.30 -2.44 -22.49
CA TYR A 62 32.57 -3.81 -22.05
C TYR A 62 33.97 -3.91 -21.45
N ILE A 63 34.05 -4.26 -20.18
CA ILE A 63 35.28 -4.54 -19.45
C ILE A 63 35.38 -6.06 -19.35
N ASP A 64 36.19 -6.72 -20.18
CA ASP A 64 36.39 -8.17 -20.14
C ASP A 64 37.61 -8.55 -19.27
N ALA A 65 38.64 -7.71 -19.25
CA ALA A 65 39.78 -7.84 -18.34
C ALA A 65 39.59 -6.95 -17.10
N GLY A 66 40.58 -6.13 -16.71
CA GLY A 66 40.49 -5.17 -15.59
C GLY A 66 40.14 -3.73 -16.01
N LEU A 67 39.94 -2.87 -15.01
CA LEU A 67 39.74 -1.42 -15.17
C LEU A 67 40.60 -0.67 -14.16
N ASP A 68 41.36 0.31 -14.62
CA ASP A 68 41.94 1.39 -13.81
C ASP A 68 41.43 2.74 -14.33
N ASN A 69 40.42 3.28 -13.64
CA ASN A 69 39.88 4.62 -13.83
C ASN A 69 40.28 5.58 -12.70
N SER A 70 41.29 5.25 -11.89
CA SER A 70 41.63 6.01 -10.67
C SER A 70 41.89 7.50 -10.88
N THR A 71 42.36 7.89 -12.07
CA THR A 71 42.61 9.29 -12.43
C THR A 71 41.84 9.74 -13.66
N GLY A 72 40.92 8.91 -14.17
CA GLY A 72 40.16 9.16 -15.38
C GLY A 72 38.71 9.57 -15.08
N ASN A 73 38.04 10.09 -16.09
CA ASN A 73 36.60 10.39 -16.04
C ASN A 73 35.84 9.43 -16.97
N LEU A 74 34.80 8.79 -16.45
CA LEU A 74 33.86 7.97 -17.20
C LEU A 74 32.48 8.64 -17.25
N THR A 75 32.05 9.06 -18.44
CA THR A 75 30.72 9.66 -18.67
C THR A 75 29.94 8.79 -19.64
N LEU A 76 29.20 7.81 -19.13
CA LEU A 76 28.45 6.87 -19.98
C LEU A 76 27.07 7.38 -20.40
N ASN A 77 26.54 8.42 -19.74
CA ASN A 77 25.17 8.90 -19.95
C ASN A 77 24.15 7.76 -19.84
N ASP A 78 23.59 7.30 -20.96
CA ASP A 78 22.63 6.19 -21.03
C ASP A 78 23.23 4.87 -21.56
N ALA A 79 24.54 4.85 -21.87
CA ALA A 79 25.26 3.64 -22.20
C ALA A 79 25.46 2.74 -20.97
N ILE A 80 25.48 1.43 -21.20
CA ILE A 80 25.64 0.42 -20.14
C ILE A 80 27.13 0.15 -19.89
N LEU A 81 27.54 0.10 -18.63
CA LEU A 81 28.81 -0.51 -18.24
C LEU A 81 28.61 -2.02 -18.08
N HIS A 82 29.17 -2.80 -19.00
CA HIS A 82 29.20 -4.26 -18.90
C HIS A 82 30.49 -4.70 -18.22
N LEU A 83 30.37 -5.29 -17.03
CA LEU A 83 31.43 -6.02 -16.34
C LEU A 83 31.44 -7.46 -16.88
N GLY A 84 32.19 -7.65 -17.96
CA GLY A 84 32.24 -8.86 -18.76
C GLY A 84 31.26 -8.87 -19.94
N SER A 85 31.57 -9.69 -20.94
CA SER A 85 30.77 -9.92 -22.16
C SER A 85 30.10 -11.31 -22.20
N ASN A 86 30.18 -12.06 -21.10
CA ASN A 86 29.80 -13.47 -20.98
C ASN A 86 30.47 -14.38 -22.03
N THR A 87 31.69 -14.01 -22.43
CA THR A 87 32.54 -14.82 -23.31
C THR A 87 33.81 -15.22 -22.59
N THR A 88 34.60 -16.12 -23.17
CA THR A 88 35.93 -16.50 -22.65
C THR A 88 36.93 -15.34 -22.61
N ARG A 89 36.61 -14.18 -23.20
CA ARG A 89 37.42 -12.95 -23.05
C ARG A 89 37.32 -12.40 -21.63
N ALA A 90 36.19 -12.65 -20.96
CA ALA A 90 35.92 -12.21 -19.59
C ALA A 90 36.40 -13.19 -18.51
N ASP A 91 37.33 -14.09 -18.82
CA ASP A 91 37.78 -15.14 -17.90
C ASP A 91 38.87 -14.66 -16.92
N GLY A 92 38.89 -15.30 -15.75
CA GLY A 92 39.92 -15.12 -14.72
C GLY A 92 39.63 -13.98 -13.75
N ASP A 93 40.46 -13.89 -12.71
CA ASP A 93 40.30 -12.87 -11.66
C ASP A 93 40.86 -11.52 -12.12
N GLN A 94 40.07 -10.48 -11.93
CA GLN A 94 40.36 -9.14 -12.44
C GLN A 94 40.07 -8.08 -11.38
N ASN A 95 40.88 -7.03 -11.38
CA ASN A 95 40.69 -5.89 -10.51
C ASN A 95 39.95 -4.77 -11.24
N LEU A 96 39.08 -4.10 -10.49
CA LEU A 96 38.45 -2.84 -10.89
C LEU A 96 38.91 -1.75 -9.93
N ILE A 97 39.31 -0.62 -10.47
CA ILE A 97 39.60 0.61 -9.74
C ILE A 97 38.77 1.70 -10.42
N PHE A 98 37.78 2.23 -9.71
CA PHE A 98 36.98 3.35 -10.19
C PHE A 98 37.65 4.68 -9.82
N GLY A 99 37.13 5.79 -10.33
CA GLY A 99 37.41 7.12 -9.81
C GLY A 99 36.85 7.27 -8.39
N ASP A 100 37.21 8.36 -7.70
CA ASP A 100 36.81 8.59 -6.30
C ASP A 100 35.28 8.73 -6.11
N ASN A 101 34.53 9.03 -7.18
CA ASN A 101 33.08 9.19 -7.14
C ASN A 101 32.44 9.00 -8.53
N ASP A 102 32.82 7.93 -9.25
CA ASP A 102 32.23 7.63 -10.55
C ASP A 102 30.71 7.44 -10.40
N THR A 103 29.95 7.87 -11.41
CA THR A 103 28.49 7.74 -11.42
C THR A 103 28.02 7.19 -12.75
N ILE A 104 27.34 6.04 -12.72
CA ILE A 104 26.85 5.33 -13.91
C ILE A 104 25.40 4.94 -13.69
N LYS A 105 24.55 5.10 -14.70
CA LYS A 105 23.14 4.74 -14.59
C LYS A 105 22.95 3.22 -14.64
N PHE A 106 23.51 2.59 -15.66
CA PHE A 106 23.24 1.19 -16.00
C PHE A 106 24.53 0.37 -15.91
N VAL A 107 24.51 -0.66 -15.06
CA VAL A 107 25.63 -1.60 -14.92
C VAL A 107 25.11 -3.02 -15.09
N GLU A 108 25.85 -3.84 -15.82
CA GLU A 108 25.55 -5.25 -16.00
C GLU A 108 26.75 -6.11 -15.60
N LEU A 109 26.52 -7.13 -14.77
CA LEU A 109 27.50 -8.17 -14.50
C LEU A 109 27.24 -9.37 -15.41
N ALA A 110 28.20 -9.65 -16.30
CA ALA A 110 28.11 -10.73 -17.27
C ALA A 110 29.49 -11.40 -17.40
N LYS A 111 30.05 -11.88 -16.29
CA LYS A 111 31.38 -12.50 -16.28
C LYS A 111 31.27 -14.01 -16.50
N ASN A 112 32.00 -14.54 -17.49
CA ASN A 112 31.94 -15.96 -17.83
C ASN A 112 32.56 -16.86 -16.74
N SER A 113 33.75 -16.50 -16.22
CA SER A 113 34.40 -17.21 -15.12
C SER A 113 35.36 -16.31 -14.34
N GLY A 114 35.69 -16.69 -13.09
CA GLY A 114 36.53 -15.92 -12.17
C GLY A 114 35.78 -14.78 -11.48
N THR A 115 36.52 -13.90 -10.81
CA THR A 115 35.95 -12.85 -9.95
C THR A 115 36.40 -11.45 -10.37
N TYR A 116 35.46 -10.49 -10.41
CA TYR A 116 35.78 -9.07 -10.37
C TYR A 116 35.95 -8.61 -8.92
N THR A 117 37.10 -8.02 -8.58
CA THR A 117 37.34 -7.44 -7.25
C THR A 117 37.54 -5.94 -7.35
N VAL A 118 36.73 -5.15 -6.64
CA VAL A 118 36.88 -3.70 -6.60
C VAL A 118 37.92 -3.31 -5.57
N THR A 119 39.11 -2.93 -6.06
CA THR A 119 40.28 -2.68 -5.22
C THR A 119 40.47 -1.20 -4.87
N GLY A 120 39.85 -0.27 -5.60
CA GLY A 120 39.89 1.16 -5.29
C GLY A 120 38.75 1.97 -5.94
N GLY A 121 38.65 3.24 -5.55
CA GLY A 121 37.60 4.15 -6.01
C GLY A 121 36.23 3.88 -5.39
N LEU A 122 35.21 4.54 -5.94
CA LEU A 122 33.80 4.40 -5.61
C LEU A 122 32.96 4.54 -6.89
N LEU A 123 32.07 3.58 -7.13
CA LEU A 123 31.08 3.63 -8.20
C LEU A 123 29.68 3.79 -7.61
N ASN A 124 28.99 4.85 -8.01
CA ASN A 124 27.59 5.10 -7.69
C ASN A 124 26.72 4.66 -8.87
N ILE A 125 25.83 3.71 -8.63
CA ILE A 125 24.83 3.26 -9.58
C ILE A 125 23.52 3.99 -9.26
N THR A 126 22.96 4.70 -10.23
CA THR A 126 21.80 5.58 -10.01
C THR A 126 20.51 5.09 -10.65
N ASN A 127 20.55 3.99 -11.42
CA ASN A 127 19.37 3.49 -12.11
C ASN A 127 19.22 1.96 -11.98
N THR A 128 20.02 1.15 -12.67
CA THR A 128 19.90 -0.30 -12.55
C THR A 128 21.25 -1.02 -12.54
N PHE A 129 21.27 -2.10 -11.77
CA PHE A 129 22.31 -3.12 -11.80
C PHE A 129 21.68 -4.47 -12.15
N THR A 130 22.08 -5.10 -13.24
CA THR A 130 21.59 -6.44 -13.65
C THR A 130 22.70 -7.46 -13.51
N SER A 131 22.40 -8.64 -12.97
CA SER A 131 23.36 -9.75 -12.85
C SER A 131 22.93 -10.93 -13.72
N ASN A 132 23.79 -11.31 -14.66
CA ASN A 132 23.56 -12.41 -15.60
C ASN A 132 24.50 -13.59 -15.40
N SER A 133 25.74 -13.37 -14.94
CA SER A 133 26.71 -14.43 -14.68
C SER A 133 27.93 -13.95 -13.89
N GLY A 134 28.66 -14.89 -13.27
CA GLY A 134 29.97 -14.65 -12.66
C GLY A 134 29.93 -14.08 -11.24
N THR A 135 31.09 -13.64 -10.74
CA THR A 135 31.26 -13.18 -9.35
C THR A 135 31.82 -11.75 -9.31
N LEU A 136 31.20 -10.91 -8.46
CA LEU A 136 31.61 -9.54 -8.18
C LEU A 136 31.78 -9.35 -6.66
N GLU A 137 33.01 -9.02 -6.25
CA GLU A 137 33.36 -8.54 -4.93
C GLU A 137 33.44 -7.01 -4.95
N ALA A 138 32.32 -6.36 -4.61
CA ALA A 138 32.19 -4.90 -4.68
C ALA A 138 32.96 -4.17 -3.58
N GLY A 139 33.34 -4.85 -2.49
CA GLY A 139 34.24 -4.33 -1.45
C GLY A 139 33.78 -3.02 -0.79
N ASP A 140 32.47 -2.82 -0.67
CA ASP A 140 31.81 -1.59 -0.19
C ASP A 140 32.04 -0.34 -1.08
N LYS A 141 32.52 -0.56 -2.31
CA LYS A 141 32.91 0.48 -3.29
C LYS A 141 31.99 0.57 -4.50
N ILE A 142 30.93 -0.25 -4.55
CA ILE A 142 29.82 -0.06 -5.48
C ILE A 142 28.58 0.22 -4.64
N VAL A 143 27.88 1.30 -4.96
CA VAL A 143 26.73 1.78 -4.21
C VAL A 143 25.51 1.81 -5.13
N LEU A 144 24.45 1.11 -4.76
CA LEU A 144 23.12 1.31 -5.31
C LEU A 144 22.49 2.52 -4.59
N LYS A 145 22.43 3.66 -5.28
CA LYS A 145 22.03 4.95 -4.70
C LYS A 145 20.53 5.04 -4.48
N SER A 146 20.14 5.76 -3.43
CA SER A 146 18.76 6.19 -3.19
C SER A 146 18.80 7.64 -2.73
N THR A 147 18.48 8.57 -3.64
CA THR A 147 18.50 10.02 -3.35
C THR A 147 17.12 10.59 -3.09
N SER A 148 16.10 9.86 -3.52
CA SER A 148 14.69 10.07 -3.18
C SER A 148 13.95 8.75 -3.40
N ILE A 149 12.66 8.69 -3.08
CA ILE A 149 11.86 7.50 -3.35
C ILE A 149 11.88 7.16 -4.86
N GLN A 150 11.62 8.15 -5.71
CA GLN A 150 11.58 8.00 -7.18
C GLN A 150 12.97 7.81 -7.81
N ASN A 151 14.04 8.11 -7.08
CA ASN A 151 15.42 8.00 -7.56
C ASN A 151 16.18 6.97 -6.71
N THR A 152 15.73 5.72 -6.78
CA THR A 152 16.35 4.56 -6.13
C THR A 152 16.84 3.58 -7.17
N ALA A 153 18.13 3.23 -7.13
CA ALA A 153 18.72 2.25 -8.02
C ALA A 153 18.18 0.85 -7.73
N LEU A 154 17.77 0.14 -8.78
CA LEU A 154 17.14 -1.18 -8.67
C LEU A 154 18.05 -2.29 -9.20
N VAL A 155 17.71 -3.52 -8.81
CA VAL A 155 18.22 -4.77 -9.37
C VAL A 155 17.05 -5.49 -10.02
N PRO A 156 16.77 -5.21 -11.31
CA PRO A 156 15.71 -5.88 -12.07
C PRO A 156 15.91 -7.39 -12.14
N GLU A 157 14.98 -8.08 -12.82
CA GLU A 157 15.09 -9.51 -13.10
C GLU A 157 16.50 -9.86 -13.60
N SER A 158 17.17 -10.72 -12.83
CA SER A 158 18.57 -11.11 -13.00
C SER A 158 18.65 -12.63 -13.09
N ASN A 159 19.46 -13.13 -14.03
CA ASN A 159 19.45 -14.55 -14.38
C ASN A 159 20.34 -15.41 -13.49
N ALA A 160 21.49 -14.88 -13.07
CA ALA A 160 22.47 -15.58 -12.24
C ALA A 160 23.54 -14.61 -11.72
N GLY A 161 24.55 -15.15 -11.04
CA GLY A 161 25.72 -14.43 -10.56
C GLY A 161 25.76 -14.30 -9.04
N VAL A 162 26.93 -13.92 -8.53
CA VAL A 162 27.20 -13.73 -7.11
C VAL A 162 27.73 -12.31 -6.92
N VAL A 163 27.02 -11.50 -6.15
CA VAL A 163 27.38 -10.10 -5.91
C VAL A 163 27.49 -9.87 -4.42
N ASN A 164 28.73 -9.71 -3.96
CA ASN A 164 29.08 -9.61 -2.56
C ASN A 164 29.55 -8.19 -2.23
N ASN A 165 29.34 -7.80 -0.97
CA ASN A 165 29.85 -6.55 -0.41
C ASN A 165 29.45 -5.30 -1.19
N ILE A 166 28.24 -5.29 -1.78
CA ILE A 166 27.68 -4.09 -2.42
C ILE A 166 26.94 -3.27 -1.38
N ARG A 167 27.04 -1.95 -1.47
CA ARG A 167 26.33 -1.02 -0.58
C ARG A 167 24.99 -0.66 -1.19
N VAL A 168 23.94 -0.72 -0.39
CA VAL A 168 22.59 -0.31 -0.80
C VAL A 168 22.10 0.80 0.11
N GLU A 169 21.69 1.89 -0.51
CA GLU A 169 21.07 3.04 0.13
C GLU A 169 19.54 2.94 0.10
N ARG A 170 18.89 3.40 1.16
CA ARG A 170 17.44 3.61 1.23
C ARG A 170 17.17 4.99 1.82
N PHE A 171 16.69 5.90 0.99
CA PHE A 171 16.24 7.23 1.41
C PHE A 171 14.96 7.13 2.26
N ILE A 172 14.94 7.85 3.38
CA ILE A 172 13.80 7.99 4.28
C ILE A 172 13.50 9.49 4.43
N PRO A 173 12.30 9.96 4.04
CA PRO A 173 11.88 11.35 4.22
C PRO A 173 11.93 11.81 5.68
N ALA A 174 12.02 13.13 5.88
CA ALA A 174 12.06 13.78 7.19
C ALA A 174 10.74 13.62 7.93
N LYS A 175 10.60 12.51 8.65
CA LYS A 175 9.41 12.20 9.45
C LYS A 175 9.66 11.14 10.50
N ARG A 176 9.39 11.45 11.76
CA ARG A 176 9.49 10.48 12.85
C ARG A 176 8.31 9.51 12.75
N GLY A 177 8.60 8.22 12.69
CA GLY A 177 7.54 7.23 12.51
C GLY A 177 8.02 5.80 12.50
N TRP A 178 7.13 4.89 12.88
CA TRP A 178 7.38 3.46 12.76
C TRP A 178 7.34 3.03 11.30
N ARG A 179 8.22 2.10 10.93
CA ARG A 179 8.34 1.58 9.56
C ARG A 179 8.63 0.10 9.60
N MET A 180 7.94 -0.66 8.75
CA MET A 180 8.28 -2.05 8.48
C MET A 180 9.32 -2.11 7.35
N MET A 181 10.56 -2.36 7.72
CA MET A 181 11.73 -2.34 6.85
C MET A 181 12.23 -3.75 6.56
N ALA A 182 12.89 -3.90 5.41
CA ALA A 182 13.62 -5.09 4.98
C ALA A 182 15.04 -4.69 4.60
N SER A 183 15.95 -5.66 4.57
CA SER A 183 17.25 -5.47 3.92
C SER A 183 17.26 -6.21 2.58
N PRO A 184 17.68 -5.61 1.46
CA PRO A 184 17.81 -6.29 0.18
C PRO A 184 19.16 -7.03 0.05
N VAL A 185 20.03 -6.94 1.06
CA VAL A 185 21.33 -7.60 1.13
C VAL A 185 21.51 -8.34 2.46
N ALA A 186 22.32 -9.40 2.45
CA ALA A 186 22.70 -10.12 3.66
C ALA A 186 24.00 -9.49 4.15
N THR A 187 23.93 -8.77 5.27
CA THR A 187 25.12 -8.08 5.78
C THR A 187 26.02 -9.06 6.52
N GLU A 188 27.33 -8.86 6.40
CA GLU A 188 28.30 -9.56 7.26
C GLU A 188 28.58 -8.78 8.55
N GLU A 189 28.30 -7.48 8.52
CA GLU A 189 28.49 -6.56 9.63
C GLU A 189 27.17 -6.32 10.36
N SER A 190 27.28 -5.82 11.58
CA SER A 190 26.15 -5.66 12.48
C SER A 190 25.22 -4.50 12.11
N ILE A 191 24.00 -4.50 12.64
CA ILE A 191 23.03 -3.40 12.50
C ILE A 191 23.67 -2.07 12.95
N LEU A 192 24.47 -2.10 14.01
CA LEU A 192 25.23 -0.94 14.51
C LEU A 192 26.09 -0.32 13.40
N LYS A 193 26.85 -1.15 12.67
CA LYS A 193 27.74 -0.67 11.60
C LYS A 193 26.98 -0.21 10.35
N ASN A 194 25.82 -0.80 10.08
CA ASN A 194 24.97 -0.44 8.94
C ASN A 194 24.04 0.73 9.29
N TRP A 195 22.86 0.44 9.83
CA TRP A 195 21.81 1.44 10.05
C TRP A 195 22.11 2.47 11.14
N GLN A 196 23.06 2.25 12.06
CA GLN A 196 23.46 3.23 13.07
C GLN A 196 24.79 3.95 12.77
N GLN A 197 25.34 3.83 11.56
CA GLN A 197 26.59 4.51 11.20
C GLN A 197 27.76 4.22 12.18
N ASN A 198 27.82 2.99 12.70
CA ASN A 198 28.74 2.55 13.74
C ASN A 198 28.62 3.33 15.08
N GLY A 199 27.44 3.86 15.37
CA GLY A 199 27.17 4.65 16.59
C GLY A 199 27.74 6.07 16.55
N LEU A 200 28.21 6.54 15.39
CA LEU A 200 28.87 7.84 15.26
C LEU A 200 27.87 8.99 15.40
N ASN A 201 28.25 10.01 16.17
CA ASN A 201 27.47 11.22 16.44
C ASN A 201 28.13 12.46 15.81
N PRO A 202 27.38 13.58 15.65
CA PRO A 202 27.94 14.81 15.10
C PRO A 202 29.22 15.25 15.81
N GLY A 203 30.26 15.52 15.01
CA GLY A 203 31.58 15.94 15.49
C GLY A 203 32.60 14.80 15.67
N GLU A 204 32.17 13.55 15.58
CA GLU A 204 33.07 12.40 15.60
C GLU A 204 33.71 12.15 14.22
N THR A 205 34.91 11.59 14.21
CA THR A 205 35.64 11.32 12.95
C THR A 205 34.93 10.24 12.16
N GLY A 206 34.61 10.53 10.90
CA GLY A 206 33.88 9.62 10.02
C GLY A 206 32.36 9.78 10.06
N TYR A 207 31.82 10.63 10.94
CA TYR A 207 30.41 10.99 10.92
C TYR A 207 30.03 11.65 9.59
N ARG A 208 28.92 11.21 9.03
CA ARG A 208 28.28 11.70 7.82
C ARG A 208 26.88 12.19 8.18
N PRO A 209 26.54 13.45 7.86
CA PRO A 209 25.18 13.96 8.04
C PRO A 209 24.20 13.22 7.13
N ASN A 210 22.93 13.17 7.54
CA ASN A 210 21.83 12.53 6.81
C ASN A 210 22.01 11.02 6.57
N VAL A 211 22.83 10.33 7.38
CA VAL A 211 23.08 8.90 7.24
C VAL A 211 22.85 8.15 8.56
N GLY A 212 22.12 7.05 8.46
CA GLY A 212 21.80 6.16 9.57
C GLY A 212 20.75 6.75 10.52
N THR A 213 20.42 6.04 11.57
CA THR A 213 19.44 6.46 12.58
C THR A 213 19.85 5.99 13.97
N HIS A 214 19.03 6.33 14.95
CA HIS A 214 19.20 5.88 16.33
C HIS A 214 18.35 4.65 16.62
N ILE A 215 18.93 3.67 17.32
CA ILE A 215 18.23 2.48 17.79
C ILE A 215 18.36 2.36 19.32
N THR A 216 17.26 2.48 20.03
CA THR A 216 17.15 2.49 21.51
C THR A 216 16.50 1.20 22.03
N GLY A 217 16.52 0.96 23.34
CA GLY A 217 15.83 -0.20 23.95
C GLY A 217 16.67 -1.09 24.87
N GLY A 218 17.95 -0.79 25.00
CA GLY A 218 18.89 -1.60 25.77
C GLY A 218 20.10 -0.79 26.22
N THR A 219 21.22 -1.46 26.45
CA THR A 219 22.44 -0.82 26.95
C THR A 219 23.42 -0.47 25.82
N GLU A 220 24.27 0.54 26.04
CA GLU A 220 25.35 0.90 25.11
C GLU A 220 26.29 -0.28 24.81
N ILE A 221 26.49 -1.19 25.78
CA ILE A 221 27.33 -2.40 25.63
C ILE A 221 26.80 -3.31 24.51
N ASN A 222 25.48 -3.31 24.28
CA ASN A 222 24.83 -4.08 23.22
C ASN A 222 24.65 -3.27 21.92
N GLY A 223 25.25 -2.07 21.83
CA GLY A 223 25.19 -1.20 20.65
C GLY A 223 23.99 -0.25 20.59
N PHE A 224 23.14 -0.21 21.61
CA PHE A 224 21.98 0.67 21.62
C PHE A 224 22.34 2.11 21.95
N ASP A 225 21.74 3.04 21.21
CA ASP A 225 21.71 4.45 21.56
C ASP A 225 20.88 4.67 22.83
N GLN A 226 21.32 5.58 23.70
CA GLN A 226 20.61 5.90 24.94
C GLN A 226 19.67 7.09 24.77
N SER A 227 18.41 6.92 25.18
CA SER A 227 17.40 7.97 25.22
C SER A 227 16.84 8.15 26.63
N GLY A 228 16.13 9.26 26.88
CA GLY A 228 15.58 9.54 28.21
C GLY A 228 14.60 8.47 28.74
N THR A 229 13.84 7.82 27.87
CA THR A 229 12.93 6.71 28.23
C THR A 229 13.55 5.34 28.01
N ASN A 230 14.52 5.26 27.10
CA ASN A 230 15.15 4.03 26.62
C ASN A 230 14.16 2.93 26.19
N PHE A 231 12.98 3.30 25.69
CA PHE A 231 12.05 2.33 25.10
C PHE A 231 12.64 1.69 23.84
N PRO A 232 12.36 0.40 23.56
CA PRO A 232 12.84 -0.24 22.34
C PRO A 232 12.27 0.41 21.08
N SER A 233 13.16 0.68 20.13
CA SER A 233 12.83 1.32 18.86
C SER A 233 13.00 0.42 17.64
N MET A 234 13.25 -0.88 17.84
CA MET A 234 13.36 -1.87 16.78
C MET A 234 12.91 -3.25 17.27
N TYR A 235 12.08 -3.91 16.47
CA TYR A 235 11.46 -5.20 16.77
C TYR A 235 11.54 -6.13 15.55
N THR A 236 11.52 -7.44 15.81
CA THR A 236 11.26 -8.51 14.84
C THR A 236 9.94 -9.19 15.19
N PHE A 237 9.24 -9.76 14.21
CA PHE A 237 7.97 -10.42 14.47
C PHE A 237 8.16 -11.90 14.80
N ASN A 238 7.73 -12.31 15.98
CA ASN A 238 7.73 -13.72 16.37
C ASN A 238 6.43 -14.39 15.91
N VAL A 239 6.51 -15.15 14.81
CA VAL A 239 5.36 -15.86 14.24
C VAL A 239 4.76 -16.86 15.22
N SER A 240 5.58 -17.63 15.94
CA SER A 240 5.06 -18.66 16.86
C SER A 240 4.25 -18.07 18.02
N ASN A 241 4.59 -16.86 18.46
CA ASN A 241 3.92 -16.17 19.56
C ASN A 241 2.98 -15.04 19.09
N GLN A 242 2.83 -14.85 17.76
CA GLN A 242 2.03 -13.82 17.11
C GLN A 242 2.24 -12.41 17.71
N GLN A 243 3.50 -12.01 17.92
CA GLN A 243 3.83 -10.73 18.55
C GLN A 243 5.16 -10.14 18.10
N TRP A 244 5.26 -8.82 18.17
CA TRP A 244 6.53 -8.10 18.05
C TRP A 244 7.43 -8.36 19.26
N ALA A 245 8.70 -8.66 19.02
CA ALA A 245 9.73 -8.85 20.05
C ALA A 245 10.88 -7.88 19.81
N ALA A 246 11.30 -7.16 20.86
CA ALA A 246 12.42 -6.23 20.77
C ALA A 246 13.71 -7.00 20.47
N ILE A 247 14.59 -6.39 19.67
CA ILE A 247 15.90 -6.99 19.41
C ILE A 247 16.81 -6.90 20.66
N ASP A 248 17.71 -7.87 20.84
CA ASP A 248 18.55 -7.96 22.04
C ASP A 248 19.85 -7.13 21.97
N ASN A 249 20.31 -6.83 20.75
CA ASN A 249 21.53 -6.08 20.48
C ASN A 249 21.56 -5.58 19.04
N THR A 250 22.34 -4.55 18.76
CA THR A 250 22.61 -4.08 17.38
C THR A 250 24.05 -4.32 16.98
N ASN A 251 24.96 -4.57 17.92
CA ASN A 251 26.39 -4.74 17.65
C ASN A 251 26.79 -6.16 17.24
N ALA A 252 25.91 -7.16 17.39
CA ALA A 252 26.14 -8.54 16.93
C ALA A 252 25.10 -9.04 15.91
N LEU A 253 23.84 -8.60 16.02
CA LEU A 253 22.81 -8.90 15.02
C LEU A 253 23.16 -8.27 13.67
N LYS A 254 22.95 -9.05 12.61
CA LYS A 254 23.14 -8.66 11.21
C LYS A 254 21.78 -8.42 10.55
N LEU A 255 21.78 -7.71 9.43
CA LEU A 255 20.59 -7.57 8.58
C LEU A 255 20.53 -8.74 7.60
N LEU A 256 19.36 -9.37 7.49
CA LEU A 256 19.14 -10.53 6.63
C LEU A 256 18.08 -10.22 5.55
N ASN A 257 18.21 -10.80 4.35
CA ASN A 257 17.30 -10.52 3.22
C ASN A 257 15.83 -10.88 3.44
N PHE A 258 15.49 -11.56 4.51
CA PHE A 258 14.18 -12.17 4.69
C PHE A 258 13.59 -11.90 6.08
N GLU A 259 14.31 -11.12 6.89
CA GLU A 259 13.85 -10.78 8.22
C GLU A 259 13.13 -9.43 8.17
N PRO A 260 11.88 -9.35 8.63
CA PRO A 260 11.15 -8.11 8.72
C PRO A 260 11.49 -7.37 10.01
N TYR A 261 11.71 -6.06 9.91
CA TYR A 261 12.04 -5.20 11.04
C TYR A 261 11.03 -4.08 11.20
N LEU A 262 10.36 -3.98 12.35
CA LEU A 262 9.60 -2.79 12.72
C LEU A 262 10.54 -1.83 13.46
N ILE A 263 10.84 -0.67 12.87
CA ILE A 263 11.81 0.30 13.41
C ILE A 263 11.21 1.70 13.46
N LEU A 264 11.41 2.40 14.58
CA LEU A 264 11.08 3.81 14.72
C LEU A 264 12.27 4.64 14.21
N ILE A 265 12.10 5.22 13.02
CA ILE A 265 13.09 6.12 12.44
C ILE A 265 12.69 7.55 12.83
N ARG A 266 13.59 8.26 13.49
CA ARG A 266 13.39 9.66 13.94
C ARG A 266 13.99 10.69 12.98
N GLY A 267 14.76 10.21 12.02
CA GLY A 267 15.69 10.99 11.21
C GLY A 267 17.11 10.47 11.37
N ASP A 268 18.06 11.29 10.95
CA ASP A 268 19.48 10.98 11.01
C ASP A 268 20.05 10.99 12.43
N ARG A 269 21.35 10.71 12.56
CA ARG A 269 22.02 10.65 13.85
C ARG A 269 22.28 12.02 14.51
N SER A 270 21.83 13.12 13.90
CA SER A 270 21.91 14.45 14.52
C SER A 270 20.81 14.71 15.56
N ILE A 271 19.76 13.89 15.57
CA ILE A 271 18.62 13.99 16.47
C ILE A 271 19.05 13.82 17.94
N ASN A 272 18.72 14.78 18.79
CA ASN A 272 18.99 14.70 20.23
C ASN A 272 17.94 13.86 20.97
N LEU A 273 18.32 12.64 21.38
CA LEU A 273 17.44 11.69 22.06
C LEU A 273 17.02 12.06 23.50
N GLN A 274 17.52 13.17 24.04
CA GLN A 274 17.17 13.67 25.39
C GLN A 274 16.02 14.68 25.37
N ILE A 275 15.55 15.08 24.18
CA ILE A 275 14.51 16.07 24.00
C ILE A 275 13.41 15.44 23.13
N ASN A 276 12.15 15.55 23.54
CA ASN A 276 11.04 14.93 22.82
C ASN A 276 10.64 15.68 21.53
N ASP A 277 11.06 16.93 21.38
CA ASP A 277 10.67 17.87 20.33
C ASP A 277 11.89 18.37 19.55
N THR A 278 12.54 17.44 18.85
CA THR A 278 13.62 17.75 17.91
C THR A 278 13.05 17.82 16.51
N ALA A 279 13.43 18.83 15.74
CA ALA A 279 13.07 18.93 14.33
C ALA A 279 13.47 17.64 13.59
N GLU A 280 12.53 17.11 12.80
CA GLU A 280 12.71 15.88 12.05
C GLU A 280 13.70 16.10 10.90
N THR A 281 14.52 15.09 10.60
CA THR A 281 15.50 15.14 9.51
C THR A 281 15.29 13.97 8.57
N GLU A 282 15.58 14.15 7.29
CA GLU A 282 15.70 13.03 6.35
C GLU A 282 16.92 12.18 6.71
N THR A 283 16.92 10.91 6.31
CA THR A 283 18.09 10.05 6.47
C THR A 283 18.17 9.02 5.35
N THR A 284 19.38 8.68 4.95
CA THR A 284 19.66 7.52 4.13
C THR A 284 20.17 6.39 5.02
N LEU A 285 19.44 5.28 5.06
CA LEU A 285 19.94 4.04 5.65
C LEU A 285 20.87 3.35 4.66
N GLU A 286 22.04 2.95 5.13
CA GLU A 286 23.03 2.22 4.35
C GLU A 286 23.20 0.81 4.91
N GLN A 287 23.29 -0.16 4.01
CA GLN A 287 23.71 -1.50 4.36
C GLN A 287 24.65 -2.09 3.30
N THR A 288 25.65 -2.84 3.72
CA THR A 288 26.61 -3.49 2.83
C THR A 288 26.61 -5.00 3.04
N GLY A 289 26.39 -5.74 1.96
CA GLY A 289 26.22 -7.18 2.04
C GLY A 289 26.15 -7.85 0.67
N ALA A 290 25.79 -9.12 0.67
CA ALA A 290 25.54 -9.87 -0.56
C ALA A 290 24.11 -9.65 -1.06
N LEU A 291 23.95 -9.32 -2.35
CA LEU A 291 22.62 -9.29 -2.99
C LEU A 291 22.08 -10.69 -3.15
N HIS A 292 20.77 -10.84 -2.98
CA HIS A 292 20.09 -12.08 -3.35
C HIS A 292 19.69 -12.03 -4.83
N ILE A 293 20.27 -12.93 -5.64
CA ILE A 293 19.94 -13.13 -7.05
C ILE A 293 19.36 -14.54 -7.20
N GLY A 294 18.23 -14.66 -7.91
CA GLY A 294 17.50 -15.91 -8.09
C GLY A 294 16.37 -16.10 -7.08
N MET A 295 15.77 -17.29 -7.11
CA MET A 295 14.62 -17.64 -6.26
C MET A 295 14.95 -17.55 -4.77
N LYS A 296 14.04 -16.99 -3.96
CA LYS A 296 14.10 -16.97 -2.50
C LYS A 296 12.87 -17.65 -1.91
N SER A 297 13.08 -18.69 -1.10
CA SER A 297 12.00 -19.33 -0.34
C SER A 297 12.27 -19.24 1.14
N ASN A 298 11.22 -18.97 1.92
CA ASN A 298 11.25 -19.03 3.38
C ASN A 298 10.10 -19.89 3.88
N THR A 299 10.35 -20.61 4.97
CA THR A 299 9.35 -21.44 5.66
C THR A 299 9.13 -20.88 7.05
N PHE A 300 7.86 -20.80 7.44
CA PHE A 300 7.41 -20.33 8.74
C PHE A 300 6.58 -21.42 9.41
N ASN A 301 6.59 -21.45 10.73
CA ASN A 301 5.69 -22.30 11.49
C ASN A 301 4.52 -21.45 12.01
N ALA A 302 3.37 -21.57 11.36
CA ALA A 302 2.12 -20.92 11.74
C ALA A 302 1.50 -21.68 12.94
N PRO A 303 1.38 -21.05 14.13
CA PRO A 303 0.92 -21.74 15.34
C PRO A 303 -0.56 -22.13 15.31
N SER A 304 -1.38 -21.43 14.50
CA SER A 304 -2.81 -21.66 14.35
C SER A 304 -3.30 -21.24 12.96
N ASN A 305 -4.55 -21.55 12.65
CA ASN A 305 -5.23 -21.04 11.47
C ASN A 305 -5.30 -19.50 11.52
N GLY A 306 -5.29 -18.85 10.35
CA GLY A 306 -5.32 -17.38 10.27
C GLY A 306 -4.10 -16.68 10.91
N SER A 307 -2.96 -17.36 11.06
CA SER A 307 -1.76 -16.75 11.65
C SER A 307 -1.21 -15.65 10.75
N PHE A 308 -0.86 -14.51 11.34
CA PHE A 308 -0.10 -13.47 10.66
C PHE A 308 1.37 -13.85 10.54
N ILE A 309 1.96 -13.48 9.41
CA ILE A 309 3.38 -13.65 9.11
C ILE A 309 3.90 -12.34 8.56
N ALA A 310 4.87 -11.74 9.24
CA ALA A 310 5.62 -10.64 8.67
C ALA A 310 6.63 -11.21 7.64
N ILE A 311 6.66 -10.62 6.47
CA ILE A 311 7.58 -10.97 5.38
C ILE A 311 8.35 -9.73 4.93
N ALA A 312 9.57 -9.96 4.46
CA ALA A 312 10.44 -8.92 3.92
C ALA A 312 10.58 -9.10 2.41
N ASN A 313 10.60 -8.00 1.65
CA ASN A 313 11.02 -8.03 0.25
C ASN A 313 12.52 -8.38 0.19
N PRO A 314 12.92 -9.53 -0.37
CA PRO A 314 14.32 -9.94 -0.38
C PRO A 314 15.17 -9.29 -1.46
N TYR A 315 14.54 -8.53 -2.37
CA TYR A 315 15.17 -7.98 -3.56
C TYR A 315 15.35 -6.46 -3.46
N GLN A 316 16.39 -5.95 -4.13
CA GLN A 316 16.52 -4.52 -4.42
C GLN A 316 15.65 -4.12 -5.64
N ALA A 317 14.38 -4.51 -5.65
CA ALA A 317 13.39 -4.13 -6.66
C ALA A 317 11.99 -4.23 -6.05
N PRO A 318 11.00 -3.46 -6.52
CA PRO A 318 9.63 -3.71 -6.10
C PRO A 318 9.16 -5.10 -6.59
N VAL A 319 8.30 -5.74 -5.81
CA VAL A 319 7.82 -7.11 -6.07
C VAL A 319 6.30 -7.14 -6.09
N ASP A 320 5.75 -7.68 -7.16
CA ASP A 320 4.31 -7.91 -7.34
C ASP A 320 3.84 -9.08 -6.48
N MET A 321 3.12 -8.77 -5.39
CA MET A 321 2.62 -9.79 -4.46
C MET A 321 1.46 -10.61 -5.02
N ASN A 322 0.74 -10.14 -6.04
CA ASN A 322 -0.28 -10.95 -6.71
C ASN A 322 0.35 -12.15 -7.42
N GLN A 323 1.59 -12.02 -7.91
CA GLN A 323 2.33 -13.14 -8.48
C GLN A 323 2.97 -14.06 -7.43
N VAL A 324 3.26 -13.54 -6.22
CA VAL A 324 3.90 -14.32 -5.15
C VAL A 324 2.88 -15.18 -4.39
N ILE A 325 1.74 -14.59 -4.01
CA ILE A 325 0.68 -15.29 -3.28
C ILE A 325 -0.56 -15.45 -4.18
N GLY A 326 -1.22 -14.37 -4.58
CA GLY A 326 -2.39 -14.40 -5.47
C GLY A 326 -3.55 -15.28 -5.00
N ALA A 327 -4.64 -15.32 -5.79
CA ALA A 327 -5.85 -16.06 -5.44
C ALA A 327 -5.70 -17.60 -5.46
N SER A 328 -4.61 -18.12 -6.06
CA SER A 328 -4.37 -19.57 -6.17
C SER A 328 -3.44 -20.15 -5.10
N ASN A 329 -2.97 -19.32 -4.16
CA ASN A 329 -2.16 -19.79 -3.04
C ASN A 329 -2.95 -20.79 -2.19
N ILE A 330 -2.26 -21.79 -1.63
CA ILE A 330 -2.87 -22.80 -0.75
C ILE A 330 -2.53 -22.58 0.73
N TYR A 331 -1.65 -21.62 1.03
CA TYR A 331 -1.22 -21.35 2.40
C TYR A 331 -1.72 -20.00 2.89
N PHE A 332 -1.73 -18.99 2.02
CA PHE A 332 -1.98 -17.60 2.36
C PHE A 332 -3.25 -17.08 1.72
N LYS A 333 -3.92 -16.14 2.41
CA LYS A 333 -5.02 -15.36 1.83
C LYS A 333 -4.47 -14.46 0.71
N ASN A 334 -5.31 -14.10 -0.26
CA ASN A 334 -4.98 -13.17 -1.34
C ASN A 334 -4.97 -11.71 -0.85
N GLN A 335 -4.23 -11.44 0.23
CA GLN A 335 -4.30 -10.19 0.96
C GLN A 335 -2.94 -9.76 1.49
N LEU A 336 -2.81 -8.46 1.72
CA LEU A 336 -1.60 -7.82 2.23
C LEU A 336 -1.95 -6.78 3.28
N TRP A 337 -1.16 -6.71 4.35
CA TRP A 337 -1.27 -5.66 5.37
C TRP A 337 0.02 -4.85 5.39
N ILE A 338 -0.11 -3.57 5.10
CA ILE A 338 1.01 -2.66 4.89
C ILE A 338 0.98 -1.63 6.01
N TRP A 339 2.09 -1.50 6.72
CA TRP A 339 2.26 -0.40 7.66
C TRP A 339 2.71 0.86 6.90
N ILE A 340 1.92 1.92 7.00
CA ILE A 340 2.25 3.23 6.42
C ILE A 340 2.41 4.28 7.52
N GLN A 341 3.21 5.30 7.23
CA GLN A 341 3.30 6.51 8.05
C GLN A 341 2.37 7.57 7.46
N THR A 342 1.52 8.21 8.27
CA THR A 342 0.67 9.35 7.86
C THR A 342 1.13 10.63 8.55
N ASP A 343 0.65 11.79 8.08
CA ASP A 343 0.99 13.12 8.65
C ASP A 343 0.47 13.35 10.06
N PHE A 344 -0.47 12.52 10.49
CA PHE A 344 -1.24 12.76 11.70
C PHE A 344 -1.11 11.65 12.75
N THR A 345 -0.69 10.45 12.36
CA THR A 345 -0.49 9.31 13.28
C THR A 345 0.96 8.85 13.31
N SER A 346 1.34 8.08 14.33
CA SER A 346 2.64 7.39 14.38
C SER A 346 2.79 6.24 13.36
N GLY A 347 1.78 6.07 12.51
CA GLY A 347 1.64 5.04 11.48
C GLY A 347 0.44 4.14 11.73
N GLN A 348 0.03 3.42 10.70
CA GLN A 348 -1.17 2.58 10.71
C GLN A 348 -1.09 1.42 9.71
N TYR A 349 -1.90 0.39 9.94
CA TYR A 349 -2.07 -0.70 8.99
C TYR A 349 -3.15 -0.41 7.95
N VAL A 350 -2.81 -0.68 6.69
CA VAL A 350 -3.73 -0.66 5.55
C VAL A 350 -3.80 -2.06 4.97
N ASN A 351 -5.01 -2.58 4.77
CA ASN A 351 -5.21 -3.88 4.16
C ASN A 351 -5.58 -3.75 2.68
N ILE A 352 -5.00 -4.60 1.84
CA ILE A 352 -5.42 -4.85 0.47
C ILE A 352 -5.99 -6.27 0.45
N SER A 353 -7.29 -6.41 0.20
CA SER A 353 -7.99 -7.71 0.25
C SER A 353 -8.06 -8.46 -1.08
N ASN A 354 -7.62 -7.82 -2.17
CA ASN A 354 -7.51 -8.44 -3.48
C ASN A 354 -6.27 -7.89 -4.18
N LEU A 355 -5.24 -8.70 -4.34
CA LEU A 355 -3.99 -8.26 -4.95
C LEU A 355 -4.09 -8.07 -6.47
N ALA A 356 -5.12 -8.62 -7.11
CA ALA A 356 -5.35 -8.41 -8.54
C ALA A 356 -6.13 -7.11 -8.83
N ASP A 357 -6.78 -6.54 -7.82
CA ASP A 357 -7.47 -5.25 -7.85
C ASP A 357 -7.28 -4.56 -6.50
N PRO A 358 -6.09 -3.93 -6.31
CA PRO A 358 -5.66 -3.39 -5.03
C PRO A 358 -6.54 -2.20 -4.63
N GLN A 359 -7.49 -2.46 -3.74
CA GLN A 359 -8.31 -1.45 -3.10
C GLN A 359 -7.92 -1.36 -1.62
N PRO A 360 -7.17 -0.31 -1.21
CA PRO A 360 -6.78 -0.11 0.18
C PRO A 360 -7.98 0.06 1.09
N SER A 361 -7.94 -0.52 2.29
CA SER A 361 -9.02 -0.39 3.29
C SER A 361 -9.17 1.01 3.86
N VAL A 362 -8.18 1.89 3.67
CA VAL A 362 -8.11 3.24 4.25
C VAL A 362 -8.21 4.29 3.15
N THR A 363 -9.15 5.22 3.32
CA THR A 363 -9.35 6.38 2.43
C THR A 363 -8.08 7.26 2.36
N GLY A 364 -7.77 7.75 1.16
CA GLY A 364 -6.55 8.54 0.87
C GLY A 364 -5.25 7.72 0.76
N SER A 365 -5.26 6.42 1.10
CA SER A 365 -4.08 5.57 0.97
C SER A 365 -3.84 5.15 -0.48
N ASN A 366 -2.59 5.26 -0.94
CA ASN A 366 -2.15 4.89 -2.28
C ASN A 366 -1.23 3.66 -2.29
N VAL A 367 -1.33 2.83 -1.25
CA VAL A 367 -0.58 1.57 -1.21
C VAL A 367 -1.05 0.63 -2.31
N THR A 368 -0.10 -0.12 -2.87
CA THR A 368 -0.35 -1.13 -3.91
C THR A 368 0.09 -2.50 -3.41
N GLU A 369 -0.19 -3.53 -4.20
CA GLU A 369 0.31 -4.90 -4.04
C GLU A 369 1.83 -5.01 -4.24
N ASP A 370 2.46 -4.01 -4.85
CA ASP A 370 3.91 -3.97 -5.10
C ASP A 370 4.68 -3.59 -3.84
N ILE A 371 5.33 -4.56 -3.19
CA ILE A 371 6.17 -4.30 -2.02
C ILE A 371 7.52 -3.73 -2.46
N GLN A 372 7.89 -2.57 -1.92
CA GLN A 372 9.03 -1.79 -2.39
C GLN A 372 10.37 -2.35 -1.87
N PRO A 373 11.52 -2.02 -2.52
CA PRO A 373 12.83 -2.43 -2.01
C PRO A 373 13.05 -1.85 -0.61
N GLY A 374 13.44 -2.72 0.33
CA GLY A 374 13.61 -2.35 1.73
C GLY A 374 12.31 -2.22 2.53
N GLN A 375 11.18 -2.69 2.02
CA GLN A 375 9.90 -2.75 2.72
C GLN A 375 9.57 -4.16 3.23
N SER A 376 8.92 -4.23 4.38
CA SER A 376 8.29 -5.44 4.92
C SER A 376 6.80 -5.23 5.11
N VAL A 377 6.03 -6.31 5.10
CA VAL A 377 4.57 -6.32 5.19
C VAL A 377 4.09 -7.54 5.96
N PHE A 378 2.81 -7.57 6.30
CA PHE A 378 2.16 -8.78 6.82
C PHE A 378 1.35 -9.48 5.73
N ILE A 379 1.38 -10.81 5.79
CA ILE A 379 0.44 -11.71 5.12
C ILE A 379 -0.23 -12.57 6.19
N GLN A 380 -1.30 -13.27 5.82
CA GLN A 380 -2.04 -14.13 6.73
C GLN A 380 -2.25 -15.51 6.12
N THR A 381 -2.14 -16.57 6.92
CA THR A 381 -2.53 -17.92 6.47
C THR A 381 -4.03 -18.02 6.24
N GLN A 382 -4.46 -18.97 5.40
CA GLN A 382 -5.88 -19.29 5.24
C GLN A 382 -6.50 -19.78 6.56
N ASP A 383 -7.82 -19.70 6.67
CA ASP A 383 -8.59 -19.99 7.88
C ASP A 383 -8.61 -21.49 8.24
N ASP A 384 -8.08 -22.36 7.37
CA ASP A 384 -7.89 -23.79 7.60
C ASP A 384 -6.41 -24.24 7.59
N VAL A 385 -5.46 -23.30 7.51
CA VAL A 385 -4.02 -23.60 7.37
C VAL A 385 -3.23 -23.26 8.65
N SER A 386 -2.53 -24.27 9.19
CA SER A 386 -1.55 -24.14 10.28
C SER A 386 -0.35 -25.08 10.09
N GLY A 387 0.71 -24.89 10.87
CA GLY A 387 1.97 -25.66 10.75
C GLY A 387 2.96 -25.02 9.79
N ASP A 388 3.76 -25.84 9.12
CA ASP A 388 4.82 -25.34 8.24
C ASP A 388 4.23 -24.81 6.92
N VAL A 389 4.37 -23.51 6.70
CA VAL A 389 3.92 -22.80 5.48
C VAL A 389 5.13 -22.15 4.80
N SER A 390 5.13 -22.09 3.47
CA SER A 390 6.28 -21.54 2.72
C SER A 390 5.85 -20.51 1.70
N ILE A 391 6.60 -19.42 1.62
CA ILE A 391 6.48 -18.39 0.59
C ILE A 391 7.70 -18.41 -0.31
N THR A 392 7.50 -18.18 -1.60
CA THR A 392 8.58 -18.18 -2.60
C THR A 392 8.49 -16.95 -3.48
N PHE A 393 9.58 -16.20 -3.52
CA PHE A 393 9.81 -15.09 -4.42
C PHE A 393 10.67 -15.57 -5.59
N ASN A 394 10.28 -15.22 -6.81
CA ASN A 394 11.06 -15.46 -8.01
C ASN A 394 11.54 -14.13 -8.60
N GLU A 395 12.63 -14.19 -9.37
CA GLU A 395 13.16 -13.05 -10.11
C GLU A 395 12.10 -12.41 -11.03
N ALA A 396 11.25 -13.23 -11.66
CA ALA A 396 10.16 -12.78 -12.52
C ALA A 396 9.02 -12.06 -11.78
N ASN A 397 8.97 -12.10 -10.44
CA ASN A 397 8.00 -11.34 -9.64
C ASN A 397 8.43 -9.89 -9.41
N LYS A 398 9.66 -9.51 -9.79
CA LYS A 398 10.11 -8.13 -9.71
C LYS A 398 9.42 -7.29 -10.77
N VAL A 399 9.09 -6.06 -10.42
CA VAL A 399 8.55 -5.05 -11.35
C VAL A 399 9.55 -3.90 -11.54
N GLY A 400 9.37 -3.14 -12.62
CA GLY A 400 10.32 -2.11 -13.04
C GLY A 400 10.25 -0.80 -12.26
N GLN A 401 11.07 0.18 -12.65
CA GLN A 401 11.11 1.50 -11.99
C GLN A 401 9.80 2.29 -12.02
N GLY A 402 8.90 2.01 -12.97
CA GLY A 402 7.56 2.63 -12.99
C GLY A 402 6.68 2.24 -11.80
N SER A 403 7.05 1.20 -11.06
CA SER A 403 6.36 0.71 -9.87
C SER A 403 7.00 1.17 -8.55
N LEU A 404 7.97 2.10 -8.60
CA LEU A 404 8.48 2.72 -7.37
C LEU A 404 7.42 3.65 -6.80
N THR A 405 6.79 3.23 -5.71
CA THR A 405 5.77 4.02 -5.01
C THR A 405 6.33 4.58 -3.71
N GLU A 406 5.71 5.66 -3.25
CA GLU A 406 5.93 6.14 -1.91
C GLU A 406 5.26 5.17 -0.93
N THR A 407 6.06 4.34 -0.25
CA THR A 407 5.58 3.51 0.88
C THR A 407 5.23 4.33 2.11
N PHE A 408 5.54 5.62 2.06
CA PHE A 408 5.27 6.63 3.08
C PHE A 408 4.27 7.57 2.42
N SER A 409 3.07 7.68 2.96
CA SER A 409 1.95 8.22 2.19
C SER A 409 2.17 9.65 1.72
N VAL A 410 2.07 9.87 0.41
CA VAL A 410 1.67 11.14 -0.19
C VAL A 410 0.79 10.82 -1.42
N GLU A 411 -0.13 11.74 -1.75
CA GLU A 411 -1.25 11.57 -2.67
C GLU A 411 -0.88 11.19 -4.13
N THR A 412 -1.50 10.15 -4.68
CA THR A 412 -1.80 10.03 -6.12
C THR A 412 -3.04 9.17 -6.37
N ASN A 413 -4.06 9.76 -7.01
CA ASN A 413 -5.31 9.12 -7.42
C ASN A 413 -5.15 8.05 -8.51
N ALA A 414 -5.88 6.93 -8.32
CA ALA A 414 -6.92 6.37 -9.19
C ALA A 414 -6.83 4.84 -9.25
N ALA A 415 -7.70 4.17 -8.49
CA ALA A 415 -7.92 2.74 -8.61
C ALA A 415 -9.05 2.45 -9.61
N SER A 416 -8.92 1.35 -10.35
CA SER A 416 -9.91 0.82 -11.30
C SER A 416 -11.15 0.28 -10.60
N THR A 417 -12.27 0.27 -11.34
CA THR A 417 -13.64 -0.06 -10.91
C THR A 417 -13.80 -1.48 -10.33
N PRO A 418 -14.21 -1.64 -9.06
CA PRO A 418 -14.55 -2.95 -8.49
C PRO A 418 -16.05 -3.23 -8.44
N ASP A 419 -16.37 -4.45 -8.01
CA ASP A 419 -17.57 -4.81 -7.25
C ASP A 419 -18.05 -3.66 -6.34
N GLY A 420 -19.36 -3.54 -6.11
CA GLY A 420 -19.88 -2.43 -5.34
C GLY A 420 -19.28 -2.37 -3.92
N PHE A 421 -18.71 -1.24 -3.51
CA PHE A 421 -18.09 -1.08 -2.19
C PHE A 421 -18.52 0.19 -1.46
N LEU A 422 -18.42 0.11 -0.13
CA LEU A 422 -18.45 1.24 0.81
C LEU A 422 -17.11 1.28 1.53
N ARG A 423 -16.42 2.42 1.52
CA ARG A 423 -15.23 2.68 2.35
C ARG A 423 -15.54 3.77 3.36
N ILE A 424 -15.07 3.57 4.59
CA ILE A 424 -15.19 4.55 5.67
C ILE A 424 -13.79 4.86 6.18
N GLY A 425 -13.37 6.12 6.04
CA GLY A 425 -12.16 6.65 6.66
C GLY A 425 -12.49 7.45 7.94
N LEU A 426 -11.75 7.21 9.02
CA LEU A 426 -11.79 7.96 10.27
C LEU A 426 -10.73 9.07 10.26
N TYR A 427 -11.17 10.31 10.46
CA TYR A 427 -10.31 11.50 10.49
C TYR A 427 -10.55 12.30 11.77
N ASN A 428 -9.53 13.01 12.23
CA ASN A 428 -9.72 14.10 13.20
C ASN A 428 -10.00 15.43 12.45
N VAL A 429 -10.31 16.49 13.21
CA VAL A 429 -10.61 17.81 12.63
C VAL A 429 -9.42 18.55 12.01
N ASP A 430 -8.17 18.12 12.25
CA ASP A 430 -6.96 18.77 11.72
C ASP A 430 -6.56 18.26 10.33
N SER A 431 -7.15 17.15 9.90
CA SER A 431 -6.92 16.52 8.61
C SER A 431 -7.97 16.95 7.58
N THR A 432 -7.60 16.89 6.30
CA THR A 432 -8.46 17.18 5.15
C THR A 432 -8.94 15.85 4.57
N PRO A 433 -10.19 15.41 4.83
CA PRO A 433 -10.70 14.13 4.33
C PRO A 433 -10.57 13.97 2.82
N PHE A 434 -10.38 12.73 2.36
CA PHE A 434 -10.10 12.32 0.97
C PHE A 434 -8.77 12.79 0.38
N THR A 435 -8.20 13.88 0.90
CA THR A 435 -6.87 14.37 0.52
C THR A 435 -5.79 13.73 1.39
N ASP A 436 -5.96 13.87 2.70
CA ASP A 436 -5.08 13.25 3.67
C ASP A 436 -5.45 11.78 3.86
N VAL A 437 -4.48 10.98 4.32
CA VAL A 437 -4.75 9.60 4.72
C VAL A 437 -5.54 9.60 6.03
N ALA A 438 -6.67 8.88 6.04
CA ALA A 438 -7.46 8.69 7.25
C ALA A 438 -6.62 8.04 8.36
N TYR A 439 -6.85 8.36 9.62
CA TYR A 439 -6.16 7.75 10.79
C TYR A 439 -6.36 6.24 10.84
N ASP A 440 -7.52 5.81 10.38
CA ASP A 440 -7.81 4.41 10.12
C ASP A 440 -9.00 4.29 9.15
N GLY A 441 -9.28 3.09 8.66
CA GLY A 441 -10.42 2.87 7.79
C GLY A 441 -10.82 1.41 7.64
N VAL A 442 -12.03 1.24 7.09
CA VAL A 442 -12.60 -0.05 6.73
C VAL A 442 -13.21 0.01 5.33
N ILE A 443 -13.25 -1.14 4.67
CA ILE A 443 -13.98 -1.30 3.40
C ILE A 443 -14.91 -2.50 3.48
N VAL A 444 -16.14 -2.29 3.03
CA VAL A 444 -17.16 -3.31 2.84
C VAL A 444 -17.36 -3.49 1.34
N ARG A 445 -17.16 -4.72 0.84
CA ARG A 445 -17.38 -5.08 -0.56
C ARG A 445 -18.61 -5.97 -0.66
N PHE A 446 -19.45 -5.70 -1.65
CA PHE A 446 -20.71 -6.39 -1.85
C PHE A 446 -20.74 -7.13 -3.19
N ASP A 447 -20.83 -8.46 -3.14
CA ASP A 447 -21.09 -9.29 -4.31
C ASP A 447 -21.86 -10.55 -3.91
N ASN A 448 -22.71 -11.07 -4.79
CA ASN A 448 -23.50 -12.27 -4.51
C ASN A 448 -22.67 -13.56 -4.31
N GLN A 449 -21.39 -13.56 -4.68
CA GLN A 449 -20.46 -14.68 -4.49
C GLN A 449 -19.92 -14.80 -3.06
N TYR A 450 -19.93 -13.73 -2.28
CA TYR A 450 -19.43 -13.70 -0.91
C TYR A 450 -20.48 -14.19 0.11
N ASN A 451 -20.06 -14.33 1.36
CA ASN A 451 -20.86 -14.82 2.47
C ASN A 451 -21.06 -13.75 3.56
N ASN A 452 -22.00 -13.98 4.48
CA ASN A 452 -22.26 -13.07 5.62
C ASN A 452 -21.64 -13.57 6.94
N TYR A 453 -20.72 -14.54 6.87
CA TYR A 453 -19.90 -15.03 7.98
C TYR A 453 -18.43 -14.83 7.62
N VAL A 454 -17.53 -14.85 8.61
CA VAL A 454 -16.09 -14.64 8.40
C VAL A 454 -15.49 -15.78 7.56
N ASP A 455 -14.81 -15.44 6.46
CA ASP A 455 -14.08 -16.41 5.62
C ASP A 455 -12.74 -15.86 5.07
N ASP A 456 -12.11 -16.62 4.16
CA ASP A 456 -10.80 -16.27 3.58
C ASP A 456 -10.80 -15.00 2.72
N TYR A 457 -11.98 -14.52 2.32
CA TYR A 457 -12.11 -13.25 1.62
C TYR A 457 -12.11 -12.07 2.60
N ASP A 458 -12.41 -12.26 3.87
CA ASP A 458 -12.38 -11.20 4.87
C ASP A 458 -10.97 -10.88 5.36
N GLY A 459 -10.72 -9.59 5.62
CA GLY A 459 -9.43 -9.09 6.09
C GLY A 459 -9.48 -8.76 7.56
N MET A 460 -8.80 -9.56 8.39
CA MET A 460 -8.70 -9.34 9.84
C MET A 460 -8.01 -8.00 10.16
N LYS A 461 -8.45 -7.36 11.25
CA LYS A 461 -7.90 -6.10 11.71
C LYS A 461 -6.55 -6.29 12.39
N LEU A 462 -5.50 -5.64 11.88
CA LEU A 462 -4.34 -5.28 12.68
C LEU A 462 -4.59 -3.91 13.30
N PHE A 463 -4.55 -3.84 14.63
CA PHE A 463 -4.83 -2.62 15.37
C PHE A 463 -3.65 -1.64 15.33
N ASN A 464 -3.98 -0.36 15.26
CA ASN A 464 -3.00 0.71 15.40
C ASN A 464 -2.75 0.98 16.89
N ALA A 465 -1.63 1.63 17.22
CA ALA A 465 -1.33 2.03 18.59
C ALA A 465 -2.23 3.18 19.08
N GLU A 466 -2.72 3.97 18.15
CA GLU A 466 -3.60 5.14 18.34
C GLU A 466 -5.05 4.73 17.99
N GLU A 467 -5.82 5.58 17.31
CA GLU A 467 -7.20 5.29 16.91
C GLU A 467 -7.30 4.06 16.00
N SER A 468 -8.39 3.30 16.15
CA SER A 468 -8.73 2.26 15.18
C SER A 468 -10.22 2.19 14.88
N LEU A 469 -10.54 1.84 13.63
CA LEU A 469 -11.86 1.55 13.11
C LEU A 469 -11.89 0.12 12.55
N ALA A 470 -12.89 -0.65 12.94
CA ALA A 470 -13.10 -2.01 12.48
C ALA A 470 -14.58 -2.27 12.16
N ILE A 471 -14.83 -3.27 11.34
CA ILE A 471 -16.14 -3.91 11.23
C ILE A 471 -16.16 -5.08 12.21
N THR A 472 -17.24 -5.20 12.97
CA THR A 472 -17.40 -6.27 13.95
C THR A 472 -18.40 -7.27 13.42
N LEU A 473 -17.91 -8.49 13.18
CA LEU A 473 -18.70 -9.62 12.72
C LEU A 473 -18.42 -10.81 13.64
N GLU A 474 -19.46 -11.27 14.34
CA GLU A 474 -19.33 -12.23 15.43
C GLU A 474 -18.37 -11.69 16.52
N ASP A 475 -17.34 -12.44 16.89
CA ASP A 475 -16.29 -12.02 17.84
C ASP A 475 -15.01 -11.56 17.13
N THR A 476 -15.09 -11.18 15.84
CA THR A 476 -13.94 -10.82 15.00
C THR A 476 -14.00 -9.37 14.53
N PHE A 477 -12.83 -8.72 14.52
CA PHE A 477 -12.62 -7.39 13.99
C PHE A 477 -11.98 -7.44 12.60
N LEU A 478 -12.56 -6.73 11.65
CA LEU A 478 -12.16 -6.75 10.24
C LEU A 478 -11.81 -5.33 9.75
N SER A 479 -10.74 -5.21 8.96
CA SER A 479 -10.47 -4.04 8.11
C SER A 479 -11.15 -4.13 6.75
N VAL A 480 -11.41 -5.36 6.29
CA VAL A 480 -12.15 -5.64 5.07
C VAL A 480 -13.23 -6.65 5.37
N ASN A 481 -14.45 -6.36 4.95
CA ASN A 481 -15.52 -7.34 4.97
C ASN A 481 -16.11 -7.53 3.57
N ASN A 482 -15.82 -8.69 2.97
CA ASN A 482 -16.43 -9.12 1.71
C ASN A 482 -17.72 -9.86 2.03
N ARG A 483 -18.85 -9.27 1.64
CA ARG A 483 -20.16 -9.78 2.04
C ARG A 483 -21.11 -9.91 0.88
N LYS A 484 -22.10 -10.78 1.08
CA LYS A 484 -23.15 -10.98 0.10
C LYS A 484 -23.91 -9.67 -0.09
N THR A 485 -24.33 -9.36 -1.32
CA THR A 485 -25.22 -8.23 -1.56
C THR A 485 -26.49 -8.36 -0.69
N PRO A 486 -26.79 -7.38 0.18
CA PRO A 486 -27.95 -7.39 1.06
C PRO A 486 -29.23 -7.62 0.28
N SER A 487 -29.97 -8.65 0.67
CA SER A 487 -31.31 -8.95 0.15
C SER A 487 -32.40 -8.80 1.22
N GLN A 488 -31.98 -8.57 2.47
CA GLN A 488 -32.84 -8.36 3.62
C GLN A 488 -32.54 -6.98 4.22
N LEU A 489 -33.59 -6.24 4.58
CA LEU A 489 -33.50 -4.86 5.04
C LEU A 489 -33.24 -4.75 6.56
N ASP A 490 -33.20 -5.88 7.26
CA ASP A 490 -32.92 -6.00 8.70
C ASP A 490 -31.45 -6.37 8.98
N GLU A 491 -30.60 -6.45 7.95
CA GLU A 491 -29.17 -6.65 8.12
C GLU A 491 -28.53 -5.42 8.78
N VAL A 492 -27.67 -5.66 9.78
CA VAL A 492 -26.91 -4.64 10.50
C VAL A 492 -25.44 -5.00 10.43
N ILE A 493 -24.61 -4.06 9.99
CA ILE A 493 -23.16 -4.21 9.96
C ILE A 493 -22.60 -3.36 11.09
N ASN A 494 -22.13 -3.97 12.18
CA ASN A 494 -21.59 -3.23 13.31
C ASN A 494 -20.22 -2.66 12.98
N LEU A 495 -19.97 -1.44 13.43
CA LEU A 495 -18.66 -0.81 13.41
C LEU A 495 -18.15 -0.71 14.85
N SER A 496 -16.85 -0.93 15.04
CA SER A 496 -16.16 -0.74 16.30
C SER A 496 -15.11 0.36 16.17
N VAL A 497 -15.15 1.33 17.08
CA VAL A 497 -14.14 2.39 17.22
C VAL A 497 -13.33 2.20 18.50
N PHE A 498 -12.02 2.40 18.41
CA PHE A 498 -11.08 2.17 19.51
C PHE A 498 -10.19 3.39 19.72
N ASN A 499 -9.80 3.61 20.97
CA ASN A 499 -8.78 4.57 21.39
C ASN A 499 -9.04 6.02 20.90
N LEU A 500 -10.30 6.44 20.80
CA LEU A 500 -10.63 7.83 20.48
C LEU A 500 -10.00 8.76 21.54
N ALA A 501 -9.10 9.63 21.09
CA ALA A 501 -8.33 10.56 21.92
C ALA A 501 -8.78 12.03 21.77
N GLU A 502 -9.54 12.36 20.72
CA GLU A 502 -10.00 13.71 20.39
C GLU A 502 -11.49 13.90 20.70
N ASP A 503 -11.94 15.16 20.81
CA ASP A 503 -13.34 15.50 21.08
C ASP A 503 -14.21 15.51 19.81
N GLU A 504 -13.61 15.62 18.62
CA GLU A 504 -14.30 15.78 17.34
C GLU A 504 -13.64 14.95 16.24
N TYR A 505 -14.45 14.21 15.50
CA TYR A 505 -14.03 13.32 14.43
C TYR A 505 -14.93 13.45 13.20
N VAL A 506 -14.42 12.97 12.07
CA VAL A 506 -15.12 12.93 10.79
C VAL A 506 -15.02 11.52 10.20
N PHE A 507 -16.16 10.96 9.83
CA PHE A 507 -16.19 9.84 8.89
C PHE A 507 -16.30 10.35 7.46
N SER A 508 -15.34 9.97 6.62
CA SER A 508 -15.44 10.09 5.17
C SER A 508 -16.09 8.84 4.58
N ILE A 509 -16.91 9.02 3.55
CA ILE A 509 -17.65 7.94 2.92
C ILE A 509 -17.32 7.91 1.42
N GLU A 510 -16.85 6.76 0.94
CA GLU A 510 -16.69 6.50 -0.50
C GLU A 510 -17.64 5.36 -0.91
N LEU A 511 -18.46 5.60 -1.92
CA LEU A 511 -19.40 4.61 -2.46
C LEU A 511 -19.16 4.41 -3.96
N GLU A 512 -18.90 3.19 -4.38
CA GLU A 512 -18.79 2.85 -5.81
C GLU A 512 -19.60 1.59 -6.13
N GLY A 513 -20.26 1.54 -7.28
CA GLY A 513 -20.92 0.30 -7.75
C GLY A 513 -22.13 -0.17 -6.93
N LEU A 514 -22.62 0.62 -5.97
CA LEU A 514 -23.72 0.25 -5.04
C LEU A 514 -25.14 0.54 -5.53
N SER A 515 -25.32 0.87 -6.81
CA SER A 515 -26.65 1.17 -7.38
C SER A 515 -27.65 0.01 -7.33
N SER A 516 -27.18 -1.20 -7.03
CA SER A 516 -27.97 -2.42 -6.86
C SER A 516 -28.45 -2.68 -5.43
N LEU A 517 -28.00 -1.91 -4.44
CA LEU A 517 -28.46 -2.04 -3.06
C LEU A 517 -29.87 -1.43 -2.86
N PRO A 518 -30.68 -2.00 -1.96
CA PRO A 518 -32.00 -1.45 -1.65
C PRO A 518 -31.89 -0.05 -1.02
N ASP A 519 -32.56 0.92 -1.65
CA ASP A 519 -32.90 2.32 -1.29
C ASP A 519 -31.96 3.18 -0.41
N GLY A 520 -30.73 2.76 -0.16
CA GLY A 520 -29.68 3.52 0.51
C GLY A 520 -29.11 2.80 1.74
N ILE A 521 -27.80 2.95 1.95
CA ILE A 521 -27.14 2.59 3.21
C ILE A 521 -27.24 3.79 4.15
N MET A 522 -27.50 3.56 5.44
CA MET A 522 -27.44 4.59 6.48
C MET A 522 -26.43 4.23 7.56
N LEU A 523 -25.81 5.24 8.15
CA LEU A 523 -25.08 5.15 9.41
C LEU A 523 -26.05 5.38 10.58
N TRP A 524 -26.11 4.43 11.51
CA TRP A 524 -26.82 4.55 12.78
C TRP A 524 -25.81 4.92 13.89
N ASP A 525 -25.97 6.11 14.47
CA ASP A 525 -25.30 6.50 15.72
C ASP A 525 -26.19 6.08 16.89
N LYS A 526 -25.82 5.00 17.60
CA LYS A 526 -26.57 4.43 18.71
C LYS A 526 -26.61 5.34 19.94
N TYR A 527 -25.62 6.23 20.10
CA TYR A 527 -25.58 7.16 21.22
C TYR A 527 -26.63 8.26 21.05
N LEU A 528 -26.76 8.79 19.83
CA LEU A 528 -27.74 9.83 19.50
C LEU A 528 -29.10 9.27 19.06
N ASP A 529 -29.17 7.96 18.79
CA ASP A 529 -30.27 7.27 18.12
C ASP A 529 -30.70 7.97 16.82
N ASN A 530 -29.69 8.33 16.01
CA ASN A 530 -29.87 9.05 14.76
C ASN A 530 -29.39 8.22 13.56
N TYR A 531 -30.12 8.33 12.46
CA TYR A 531 -29.82 7.63 11.21
C TYR A 531 -29.47 8.65 10.13
N THR A 532 -28.30 8.48 9.51
CA THR A 532 -27.78 9.36 8.46
C THR A 532 -27.66 8.57 7.17
N THR A 533 -28.43 8.92 6.14
CA THR A 533 -28.29 8.33 4.80
C THR A 533 -26.90 8.65 4.24
N LEU A 534 -26.25 7.64 3.65
CA LEU A 534 -24.90 7.73 3.09
C LEU A 534 -24.95 7.97 1.58
N ASN A 535 -24.17 8.95 1.12
CA ASN A 535 -23.88 9.22 -0.28
C ASN A 535 -22.37 9.18 -0.52
N ASP A 536 -21.98 9.04 -1.78
CA ASP A 536 -20.57 9.13 -2.16
C ASP A 536 -20.02 10.51 -1.81
N GLN A 537 -18.81 10.53 -1.23
CA GLN A 537 -18.09 11.71 -0.75
C GLN A 537 -18.75 12.44 0.42
N ASP A 538 -19.65 11.79 1.16
CA ASP A 538 -20.21 12.36 2.38
C ASP A 538 -19.15 12.49 3.49
N LEU A 539 -19.28 13.55 4.28
CA LEU A 539 -18.52 13.80 5.50
C LEU A 539 -19.47 13.87 6.69
N ILE A 540 -19.33 12.94 7.63
CA ILE A 540 -20.18 12.82 8.80
C ILE A 540 -19.37 13.18 10.04
N ASN A 541 -19.65 14.36 10.59
CA ASN A 541 -19.02 14.81 11.82
C ASN A 541 -19.69 14.16 13.04
N PHE A 542 -18.90 13.77 14.03
CA PHE A 542 -19.40 13.35 15.33
C PHE A 542 -18.47 13.82 16.45
N SER A 543 -19.07 14.17 17.58
CA SER A 543 -18.35 14.54 18.79
C SER A 543 -18.28 13.38 19.78
N VAL A 544 -17.25 13.40 20.60
CA VAL A 544 -16.95 12.43 21.66
C VAL A 544 -16.92 13.15 22.99
N ASP A 545 -17.70 12.66 23.96
CA ASP A 545 -17.63 13.10 25.36
C ASP A 545 -17.10 11.96 26.21
N ALA A 546 -15.83 12.04 26.59
CA ALA A 546 -15.16 11.01 27.40
C ALA A 546 -15.80 10.80 28.79
N LEU A 547 -16.69 11.68 29.24
CA LEU A 547 -17.44 11.53 30.49
C LEU A 547 -18.74 10.72 30.32
N VAL A 548 -19.15 10.44 29.08
CA VAL A 548 -20.38 9.70 28.76
C VAL A 548 -20.02 8.35 28.15
N PRO A 549 -20.22 7.22 28.88
CA PRO A 549 -19.84 5.89 28.41
C PRO A 549 -20.39 5.52 27.03
N GLU A 550 -21.62 5.93 26.72
CA GLU A 550 -22.27 5.68 25.43
C GLU A 550 -21.64 6.47 24.28
N SER A 551 -21.01 7.62 24.56
CA SER A 551 -20.35 8.45 23.55
C SER A 551 -19.02 7.87 23.07
N ILE A 552 -18.32 7.16 23.96
CA ILE A 552 -17.07 6.42 23.71
C ILE A 552 -17.28 4.91 23.55
N ALA A 553 -18.54 4.47 23.45
CA ALA A 553 -18.84 3.04 23.32
C ALA A 553 -18.19 2.49 22.05
N GLU A 554 -17.50 1.37 22.18
CA GLU A 554 -16.83 0.71 21.06
C GLU A 554 -17.81 0.48 19.90
N ASP A 555 -19.00 -0.02 20.21
CA ASP A 555 -20.04 -0.38 19.24
C ASP A 555 -21.00 0.77 18.92
N ARG A 556 -20.62 2.05 19.13
CA ARG A 556 -21.50 3.22 18.94
C ARG A 556 -22.13 3.30 17.55
N PHE A 557 -21.45 2.83 16.51
CA PHE A 557 -21.89 2.99 15.13
C PHE A 557 -22.25 1.66 14.47
N ALA A 558 -23.21 1.71 13.53
CA ALA A 558 -23.52 0.57 12.67
C ALA A 558 -24.05 1.06 11.31
N LEU A 559 -23.95 0.21 10.29
CA LEU A 559 -24.59 0.43 9.00
C LEU A 559 -25.90 -0.36 8.94
N VAL A 560 -26.94 0.28 8.42
CA VAL A 560 -28.27 -0.31 8.20
C VAL A 560 -28.76 0.03 6.80
N PHE A 561 -29.79 -0.67 6.32
CA PHE A 561 -30.32 -0.50 4.96
C PHE A 561 -31.73 0.10 5.01
N GLU A 562 -31.99 1.12 4.18
CA GLU A 562 -33.31 1.77 4.13
C GLU A 562 -34.40 0.84 3.59
N ASN A 563 -35.58 0.92 4.21
CA ASN A 563 -36.77 0.24 3.75
C ASN A 563 -37.68 1.19 2.97
N SER A 564 -37.58 1.18 1.64
CA SER A 564 -38.52 1.94 0.79
C SER A 564 -39.97 1.48 0.88
N THR A 565 -40.30 0.35 1.53
CA THR A 565 -41.70 -0.02 1.71
C THR A 565 -42.45 0.89 2.69
N LEU A 566 -41.75 1.77 3.42
CA LEU A 566 -42.33 2.80 4.28
C LEU A 566 -42.06 4.24 3.81
N SER A 567 -41.30 4.42 2.73
CA SER A 567 -41.35 5.64 1.93
C SER A 567 -42.71 5.69 1.26
N ILE A 568 -43.67 6.30 1.95
CA ILE A 568 -44.77 6.99 1.27
C ILE A 568 -44.09 8.17 0.57
N GLU A 569 -43.35 7.91 -0.51
CA GLU A 569 -43.40 8.85 -1.60
C GLU A 569 -44.89 9.02 -1.86
N ASP A 570 -45.35 10.25 -1.78
CA ASP A 570 -46.54 10.69 -2.48
C ASP A 570 -46.33 10.42 -3.97
N GLN A 571 -46.32 9.15 -4.39
CA GLN A 571 -46.72 8.74 -5.71
C GLN A 571 -48.22 9.05 -5.76
N PHE A 572 -48.51 10.34 -5.95
CA PHE A 572 -49.67 10.75 -6.72
C PHE A 572 -49.53 10.06 -8.07
N SER A 573 -50.00 8.81 -8.16
CA SER A 573 -50.37 8.25 -9.44
C SER A 573 -51.32 9.30 -10.01
N SER A 574 -50.93 9.96 -11.10
CA SER A 574 -51.69 11.04 -11.74
C SER A 574 -53.09 10.62 -12.21
N ASN A 575 -53.45 9.37 -11.92
CA ASN A 575 -54.62 8.66 -12.38
C ASN A 575 -55.65 8.36 -11.29
N ILE A 576 -55.36 8.56 -10.00
CA ILE A 576 -56.32 8.30 -8.91
C ILE A 576 -56.28 9.40 -7.84
N ASN A 577 -57.41 10.08 -7.63
CA ASN A 577 -57.62 11.09 -6.59
C ASN A 577 -58.58 10.57 -5.52
N VAL A 578 -58.26 10.84 -4.24
CA VAL A 578 -59.02 10.34 -3.09
C VAL A 578 -59.50 11.51 -2.23
N TYR A 579 -60.82 11.73 -2.10
CA TYR A 579 -61.39 12.90 -1.41
C TYR A 579 -62.81 12.67 -0.85
N PRO A 580 -63.25 13.38 0.20
CA PRO A 580 -62.44 14.30 1.00
C PRO A 580 -61.49 13.54 1.92
N ASN A 581 -60.28 14.07 2.06
CA ASN A 581 -59.31 13.65 3.06
C ASN A 581 -58.89 14.91 3.83
N PRO A 582 -59.36 15.16 5.07
CA PRO A 582 -60.01 14.18 5.97
C PRO A 582 -61.45 13.77 5.60
N VAL A 583 -61.81 12.52 5.95
CA VAL A 583 -63.17 11.97 5.87
C VAL A 583 -64.01 12.52 7.04
N ILE A 584 -65.09 13.25 6.73
CA ILE A 584 -65.93 13.96 7.71
C ILE A 584 -67.35 13.40 7.79
N ASN A 585 -67.87 12.81 6.71
CA ASN A 585 -69.28 12.38 6.60
C ASN A 585 -69.40 10.87 6.32
N ASP A 586 -68.48 10.06 6.85
CA ASP A 586 -68.42 8.60 6.67
C ASP A 586 -68.42 8.10 5.21
N TYR A 587 -68.01 8.98 4.29
CA TYR A 587 -67.82 8.64 2.89
C TYR A 587 -66.48 9.15 2.36
N LEU A 588 -65.93 8.40 1.41
CA LEU A 588 -64.73 8.74 0.67
C LEU A 588 -64.96 8.46 -0.81
N THR A 589 -64.53 9.37 -1.67
CA THR A 589 -64.62 9.22 -3.13
C THR A 589 -63.25 8.91 -3.68
N ILE A 590 -63.16 7.89 -4.50
CA ILE A 590 -62.01 7.56 -5.33
C ILE A 590 -62.38 7.96 -6.77
N GLN A 591 -61.63 8.88 -7.35
CA GLN A 591 -61.80 9.35 -8.72
C GLN A 591 -60.64 8.84 -9.57
N PHE A 592 -60.97 8.17 -10.66
CA PHE A 592 -60.01 7.64 -11.63
C PHE A 592 -59.93 8.58 -12.85
N SER A 593 -58.74 8.80 -13.41
CA SER A 593 -58.53 9.61 -14.61
C SER A 593 -59.23 9.01 -15.84
N GLU A 594 -59.15 7.68 -15.97
CA GLU A 594 -59.86 6.84 -16.92
C GLU A 594 -60.86 5.94 -16.21
N GLY A 595 -62.02 5.68 -16.81
CA GLY A 595 -63.09 4.93 -16.13
C GLY A 595 -62.71 3.47 -15.89
N ILE A 596 -63.22 2.88 -14.81
CA ILE A 596 -63.08 1.45 -14.52
C ILE A 596 -64.02 0.66 -15.46
N GLN A 597 -63.60 0.44 -16.69
CA GLN A 597 -64.33 -0.37 -17.68
C GLN A 597 -63.66 -1.74 -17.75
N ASN A 598 -64.39 -2.81 -17.40
CA ASN A 598 -63.92 -4.20 -17.45
C ASN A 598 -62.73 -4.59 -16.54
N THR A 599 -62.35 -3.73 -15.59
CA THR A 599 -61.30 -4.04 -14.58
C THR A 599 -61.92 -4.25 -13.20
N LYS A 600 -61.66 -5.39 -12.56
CA LYS A 600 -62.01 -5.58 -11.14
C LYS A 600 -61.14 -4.68 -10.28
N THR A 601 -61.77 -3.82 -9.47
CA THR A 601 -61.07 -2.95 -8.52
C THR A 601 -61.35 -3.44 -7.10
N GLU A 602 -60.32 -3.89 -6.39
CA GLU A 602 -60.40 -4.24 -4.97
C GLU A 602 -59.96 -3.05 -4.13
N VAL A 603 -60.75 -2.71 -3.11
CA VAL A 603 -60.47 -1.61 -2.18
C VAL A 603 -60.38 -2.18 -0.78
N GLU A 604 -59.25 -1.96 -0.12
CA GLU A 604 -58.98 -2.39 1.26
C GLU A 604 -58.65 -1.16 2.12
N ILE A 605 -59.14 -1.12 3.36
CA ILE A 605 -58.77 -0.10 4.35
C ILE A 605 -58.19 -0.79 5.57
N PHE A 606 -57.03 -0.33 6.01
CA PHE A 606 -56.32 -0.84 7.18
C PHE A 606 -56.16 0.25 8.24
N SER A 607 -56.14 -0.15 9.51
CA SER A 607 -55.59 0.69 10.59
C SER A 607 -54.08 0.88 10.42
N ILE A 608 -53.49 1.89 11.08
CA ILE A 608 -52.03 2.08 11.11
C ILE A 608 -51.25 0.88 11.66
N ASN A 609 -51.89 0.02 12.45
CA ASN A 609 -51.28 -1.19 13.00
C ASN A 609 -51.45 -2.42 12.08
N GLY A 610 -51.84 -2.22 10.82
CA GLY A 610 -51.97 -3.28 9.81
C GLY A 610 -53.25 -4.12 9.88
N VAL A 611 -54.16 -3.85 10.83
CA VAL A 611 -55.46 -4.57 10.90
C VAL A 611 -56.37 -4.16 9.74
N LEU A 612 -56.88 -5.12 8.96
CA LEU A 612 -57.85 -4.91 7.89
C LEU A 612 -59.23 -4.54 8.46
N LEU A 613 -59.75 -3.37 8.08
CA LEU A 613 -61.02 -2.81 8.57
C LEU A 613 -62.13 -2.86 7.54
N LYS A 614 -61.79 -2.78 6.25
CA LYS A 614 -62.77 -2.85 5.14
C LYS A 614 -62.14 -3.51 3.93
N LYS A 615 -62.90 -4.34 3.23
CA LYS A 615 -62.53 -4.91 1.94
C LYS A 615 -63.75 -5.02 1.05
N GLU A 616 -63.73 -4.39 -0.12
CA GLU A 616 -64.81 -4.42 -1.09
C GLU A 616 -64.25 -4.54 -2.52
N THR A 617 -65.03 -5.12 -3.43
CA THR A 617 -64.65 -5.28 -4.83
C THR A 617 -65.71 -4.66 -5.73
N TYR A 618 -65.26 -3.93 -6.74
CA TYR A 618 -66.09 -3.14 -7.64
C TYR A 618 -65.79 -3.47 -9.10
N GLU A 619 -66.84 -3.45 -9.93
CA GLU A 619 -66.78 -3.67 -11.38
C GLU A 619 -67.66 -2.61 -12.08
N ASN A 620 -67.19 -2.07 -13.22
CA ASN A 620 -67.97 -1.21 -14.12
C ASN A 620 -68.58 0.06 -13.48
N THR A 621 -67.85 0.75 -12.59
CA THR A 621 -68.37 1.93 -11.84
C THR A 621 -68.10 3.30 -12.50
N GLY A 622 -67.60 3.34 -13.74
CA GLY A 622 -67.25 4.61 -14.39
C GLY A 622 -66.00 5.27 -13.79
N LYS A 623 -65.92 6.60 -13.77
CA LYS A 623 -64.73 7.35 -13.31
C LYS A 623 -64.68 7.62 -11.79
N THR A 624 -65.73 7.30 -11.05
CA THR A 624 -65.80 7.60 -9.62
C THR A 624 -66.39 6.45 -8.83
N LEU A 625 -65.82 6.18 -7.67
CA LEU A 625 -66.27 5.19 -6.72
C LEU A 625 -66.47 5.87 -5.36
N LYS A 626 -67.69 5.80 -4.82
CA LYS A 626 -68.01 6.37 -3.51
C LYS A 626 -68.09 5.26 -2.46
N LEU A 627 -67.08 5.19 -1.61
CA LEU A 627 -67.07 4.37 -0.41
C LEU A 627 -67.95 5.04 0.65
N THR A 628 -68.82 4.26 1.28
CA THR A 628 -69.71 4.70 2.37
C THR A 628 -69.59 3.74 3.55
N ASN A 629 -70.24 4.05 4.68
CA ASN A 629 -70.23 3.24 5.90
C ASN A 629 -68.81 3.07 6.49
N LEU A 630 -68.00 4.13 6.47
CA LEU A 630 -66.65 4.13 7.02
C LEU A 630 -66.66 4.30 8.54
N ASN A 631 -67.39 3.47 9.29
CA ASN A 631 -67.68 3.61 10.74
C ASN A 631 -66.47 3.30 11.66
N PHE A 632 -65.27 3.71 11.28
CA PHE A 632 -64.06 3.58 12.10
C PHE A 632 -63.92 4.79 13.05
N SER A 633 -63.10 4.70 14.09
CA SER A 633 -62.83 5.82 14.99
C SER A 633 -62.10 6.97 14.27
N SER A 634 -62.07 8.17 14.84
CA SER A 634 -61.18 9.22 14.35
C SER A 634 -59.72 8.75 14.42
N GLY A 635 -58.94 8.98 13.37
CA GLY A 635 -57.59 8.42 13.26
C GLY A 635 -57.05 8.39 11.83
N VAL A 636 -55.83 7.90 11.69
CA VAL A 636 -55.16 7.69 10.40
C VAL A 636 -55.39 6.25 9.93
N TYR A 637 -55.61 6.06 8.64
CA TYR A 637 -55.83 4.78 8.01
C TYR A 637 -55.10 4.70 6.66
N ILE A 638 -54.91 3.47 6.19
CA ILE A 638 -54.27 3.18 4.90
C ILE A 638 -55.35 2.63 3.97
N LEU A 639 -55.57 3.28 2.84
CA LEU A 639 -56.44 2.84 1.75
C LEU A 639 -55.57 2.19 0.67
N LYS A 640 -55.88 0.94 0.30
CA LYS A 640 -55.21 0.20 -0.77
C LYS A 640 -56.21 -0.08 -1.89
N ILE A 641 -55.84 0.23 -3.12
CA ILE A 641 -56.67 0.06 -4.33
C ILE A 641 -55.91 -0.84 -5.31
N LYS A 642 -56.46 -2.02 -5.62
CA LYS A 642 -55.85 -2.99 -6.53
C LYS A 642 -56.65 -3.12 -7.82
N GLN A 643 -55.97 -3.01 -8.96
CA GLN A 643 -56.52 -3.17 -10.30
C GLN A 643 -55.60 -4.13 -11.09
N GLY A 644 -55.98 -5.39 -11.20
CA GLY A 644 -55.10 -6.43 -11.76
C GLY A 644 -53.82 -6.58 -10.92
N ASN A 645 -52.65 -6.39 -11.55
CA ASN A 645 -51.35 -6.44 -10.88
C ASN A 645 -50.91 -5.09 -10.28
N ILE A 646 -51.68 -4.02 -10.51
CA ILE A 646 -51.35 -2.68 -10.03
C ILE A 646 -51.99 -2.46 -8.66
N THR A 647 -51.21 -1.97 -7.71
CA THR A 647 -51.65 -1.63 -6.35
C THR A 647 -51.26 -0.19 -6.05
N ASN A 648 -52.23 0.64 -5.67
CA ASN A 648 -52.01 2.01 -5.21
C ASN A 648 -52.38 2.12 -3.73
N THR A 649 -51.64 2.91 -2.95
CA THR A 649 -51.85 3.07 -1.51
C THR A 649 -51.95 4.55 -1.16
N PHE A 650 -52.91 4.92 -0.31
CA PHE A 650 -53.19 6.29 0.10
C PHE A 650 -53.33 6.37 1.63
N LYS A 651 -52.80 7.42 2.23
CA LYS A 651 -53.11 7.79 3.62
C LYS A 651 -54.44 8.52 3.67
N ILE A 652 -55.38 8.06 4.50
CA ILE A 652 -56.65 8.74 4.75
C ILE A 652 -56.77 9.09 6.23
N VAL A 653 -57.25 10.29 6.53
CA VAL A 653 -57.51 10.77 7.89
C VAL A 653 -59.01 10.79 8.10
N LYS A 654 -59.52 10.13 9.14
CA LYS A 654 -60.92 10.28 9.56
C LYS A 654 -60.98 11.21 10.75
N LYS A 655 -61.84 12.24 10.67
CA LYS A 655 -62.10 13.17 11.77
C LYS A 655 -63.36 12.81 12.51
#